data_AF-A0A4Z2DRM3-F1
#
_entry.id   AF-A0A4Z2DRM3-F1
#
_cell.length_a   1.000
_cell.length_b   1.000
_cell.length_c   1.000
_cell.angle_alpha   90.00
_cell.angle_beta   90.00
_cell.angle_gamma   90.00
#
_symmetry.space_group_name_H-M   'P 1'
#
loop_
_entity.id
_entity.type
_entity.pdbx_description
1 polymer ?
#
loop_
_entity_poly.entity_id
_entity_poly.type
_entity_poly.pdbx_seq_one_letter_code
_entity_poly.pdbx_strand_id
1 'polypeptide(L)'
;MNRNGSSSENSLSSYGNIENDVLTPFTYQYSASKLQHAKMYLFTIVILPFRVLGVGLFFLLTLLLSNVLTIGYDVRSQTKPICDLRRYSELTLCITFRWLLLPIVCMCARFVFFIGGFHWIKLKGIRATRNEAPILVVAPHSSFLDALVIVALGMPSVVGKTESAESFVGGFFRVLQPILVNREDPNSRKKAIQELIRRAQSKEEWPQIVIFPEGTCTNRSCIATFKSGAFSAGVPVQPVVVRWPNKVDCVTWVCEGPSVLKLLWLAMTQLYNKLEVEFLPVYQPNEDEQLDAELYANNIRRLMAEHLNIPLCDLSYDDFCQIRIACKYKLPAHEAAIYLNSLLQVMFALEHNRDQLSDEDKQAKWLQARLESMLNVCRRKPYLSRTEFTNIVFPTCQPNSKANYLLNLVAKHYTSPLSNKLNFRMCMVHTSMLLFPKLPHQALCYATKAYHLCTLQTGVDDVEAWEISRSDAAELLSFAFTLENDATVQLILDQAYLIRDSIISNNTRSNHSFNGISGDYLYEGLLSQLPDVANCYIYFDTEISKIFGRRRRPLIDSTSASESNLNTVISAPAIQMTNSLAAVNDTSIKSQKDLILTNFECIDITEVPLKESNCYADKIKDDIHLINNSLKDDLSINFRGRVSSMPKHQLSSSTVLMDLEDNSDSKDAYLQKCISFAMITHTNRALGMMYLQENNWDLELAVKKYLSNQQNCSTNKRQLKRTYLQSNEQPIVIDLTTSDDLCNNNLTGQKVSTAATESIENLPIFNVLSWNINGLESANLNKRMSSVVQTIKKEEFHVVCLQEVIVSCLKILREQLESTYHIFSASDHNSSWDYFVVILVKKHPDIVVDTDTVSIQPFPNSVMNRHLLSVDLSLSQSFRQSNVELNLRMFTTHLESCAEYSAVRSAQLKSVWDTMSYYVNSGQFRAGSQGNRASILCGDLNLRDSEVSMLGGLPYGIQDVWNECGRRVEIRNTWDPMHNPNARRLFKGVPRAHMTFRYDRMYVLGSRLKPIDFGLRGIEKIKDLSCLPSDHWGILGRFLLPVL
;
A
#
# COMPACT_ATOMS: atom_id res chain seq x y z
N MET A 1 14.07 -43.49 -25.77
CA MET A 1 14.39 -43.98 -27.13
C MET A 1 13.76 -43.01 -28.13
N ASN A 2 14.53 -42.59 -29.13
CA ASN A 2 14.32 -41.41 -29.99
C ASN A 2 12.91 -41.18 -30.54
N ARG A 3 12.45 -39.91 -30.47
CA ARG A 3 11.80 -39.21 -31.58
C ARG A 3 11.88 -37.70 -31.40
N ASN A 4 12.36 -37.03 -32.45
CA ASN A 4 12.52 -35.59 -32.61
C ASN A 4 11.19 -34.84 -32.41
N GLY A 5 11.22 -33.78 -31.60
CA GLY A 5 10.19 -32.76 -31.50
C GLY A 5 10.85 -31.39 -31.62
N SER A 6 10.83 -30.83 -32.82
CA SER A 6 11.11 -29.43 -33.11
C SER A 6 9.99 -28.56 -32.55
N SER A 7 10.22 -27.84 -31.46
CA SER A 7 9.29 -26.87 -30.89
C SER A 7 9.76 -25.44 -31.15
N SER A 8 9.20 -24.83 -32.19
CA SER A 8 8.65 -23.47 -32.22
C SER A 8 9.30 -22.37 -31.33
N GLU A 9 10.48 -21.88 -31.70
CA GLU A 9 11.03 -20.61 -31.17
C GLU A 9 10.94 -19.42 -32.17
N ASN A 10 10.26 -19.58 -33.31
CA ASN A 10 10.33 -18.61 -34.43
C ASN A 10 9.06 -17.77 -34.71
N SER A 11 8.12 -17.59 -33.76
CA SER A 11 6.88 -16.81 -34.02
C SER A 11 6.80 -15.43 -33.37
N LEU A 12 7.94 -14.81 -32.99
CA LEU A 12 7.96 -13.44 -32.44
C LEU A 12 8.72 -12.40 -33.30
N SER A 13 9.13 -12.75 -34.51
CA SER A 13 9.95 -11.89 -35.38
C SER A 13 9.15 -11.09 -36.44
N SER A 14 7.81 -11.15 -36.47
CA SER A 14 7.00 -10.44 -37.49
C SER A 14 6.37 -9.12 -37.04
N TYR A 15 6.72 -8.58 -35.87
CA TYR A 15 6.17 -7.30 -35.38
C TYR A 15 7.05 -6.07 -35.71
N GLY A 16 8.00 -6.21 -36.64
CA GLY A 16 9.02 -5.20 -36.93
C GLY A 16 8.61 -4.02 -37.82
N ASN A 17 7.33 -3.63 -37.92
CA ASN A 17 6.90 -2.52 -38.80
C ASN A 17 6.00 -1.46 -38.12
N ILE A 18 5.90 -1.46 -36.79
CA ILE A 18 5.25 -0.37 -36.03
C ILE A 18 6.31 0.25 -35.10
N GLU A 19 7.45 0.63 -35.65
CA GLU A 19 8.50 1.36 -34.95
C GLU A 19 8.80 2.60 -35.78
N ASN A 20 8.38 3.78 -35.30
CA ASN A 20 9.10 5.04 -35.56
C ASN A 20 8.64 6.21 -34.67
N ASP A 21 7.46 6.17 -34.05
CA ASP A 21 6.94 7.36 -33.34
C ASP A 21 6.85 7.26 -31.81
N VAL A 22 7.06 6.09 -31.19
CA VAL A 22 7.01 5.94 -29.72
C VAL A 22 8.38 5.51 -29.21
N LEU A 23 9.06 6.43 -28.49
CA LEU A 23 10.27 6.12 -27.74
C LEU A 23 9.95 5.07 -26.68
N THR A 24 10.62 3.92 -26.74
CA THR A 24 10.42 2.79 -25.81
C THR A 24 11.57 2.72 -24.80
N PRO A 25 11.52 3.49 -23.68
CA PRO A 25 12.63 3.52 -22.70
C PRO A 25 12.88 2.19 -21.98
N PHE A 26 11.93 1.26 -22.02
CA PHE A 26 11.93 0.03 -21.21
C PHE A 26 12.26 -1.24 -21.99
N THR A 27 12.67 -1.11 -23.25
CA THR A 27 13.07 -2.23 -24.12
C THR A 27 14.52 -2.07 -24.58
N TYR A 28 15.23 -3.18 -24.70
CA TYR A 28 16.60 -3.18 -25.19
C TYR A 28 16.97 -4.54 -25.78
N GLN A 29 17.35 -4.56 -27.05
CA GLN A 29 17.91 -5.73 -27.69
C GLN A 29 19.41 -5.54 -27.90
N TYR A 30 20.20 -6.45 -27.31
CA TYR A 30 21.64 -6.46 -27.52
C TYR A 30 21.96 -6.84 -28.97
N SER A 31 22.67 -5.96 -29.66
CA SER A 31 23.19 -6.19 -31.00
C SER A 31 24.71 -5.98 -31.03
N ALA A 32 25.44 -6.95 -31.58
CA ALA A 32 26.89 -6.85 -31.73
C ALA A 32 27.37 -7.58 -33.00
N SER A 33 28.49 -7.13 -33.57
CA SER A 33 29.05 -7.75 -34.76
C SER A 33 29.60 -9.16 -34.49
N LYS A 34 29.74 -9.97 -35.54
CA LYS A 34 30.32 -11.33 -35.44
C LYS A 34 31.73 -11.32 -34.81
N LEU A 35 32.52 -10.29 -35.11
CA LEU A 35 33.86 -10.11 -34.53
C LEU A 35 33.79 -9.84 -33.02
N GLN A 36 32.82 -9.05 -32.56
CA GLN A 36 32.64 -8.80 -31.12
C GLN A 36 32.19 -10.06 -30.39
N HIS A 37 31.31 -10.87 -31.00
CA HIS A 37 30.95 -12.18 -30.46
C HIS A 37 32.16 -13.11 -30.33
N ALA A 38 32.98 -13.24 -31.37
CA ALA A 38 34.19 -14.05 -31.32
C ALA A 38 35.16 -13.60 -30.20
N LYS A 39 35.39 -12.28 -30.10
CA LYS A 39 36.19 -11.67 -29.03
C LYS A 39 35.64 -11.98 -27.63
N MET A 40 34.33 -11.91 -27.47
CA MET A 40 33.65 -12.19 -26.20
C MET A 40 33.76 -13.66 -25.79
N TYR A 41 33.62 -14.60 -26.73
CA TYR A 41 33.83 -16.03 -26.45
C TYR A 41 35.28 -16.32 -26.05
N LEU A 42 36.26 -15.69 -26.73
CA LEU A 42 37.66 -15.80 -26.33
C LEU A 42 37.90 -15.30 -24.89
N PHE A 43 37.36 -14.13 -24.56
CA PHE A 43 37.50 -13.55 -23.21
C PHE A 43 36.70 -14.27 -22.13
N THR A 44 35.67 -15.03 -22.50
CA THR A 44 34.97 -15.95 -21.60
C THR A 44 35.90 -17.06 -21.11
N ILE A 45 36.85 -17.50 -21.94
CA ILE A 45 37.82 -18.53 -21.55
C ILE A 45 39.01 -17.92 -20.83
N VAL A 46 39.54 -16.80 -21.35
CA VAL A 46 40.83 -16.24 -20.90
C VAL A 46 40.70 -15.30 -19.70
N ILE A 47 39.66 -14.46 -19.64
CA ILE A 47 39.58 -13.35 -18.68
C ILE A 47 38.52 -13.63 -17.60
N LEU A 48 37.35 -14.11 -18.02
CA LEU A 48 36.19 -14.26 -17.14
C LEU A 48 36.46 -15.12 -15.90
N PRO A 49 37.15 -16.28 -15.94
CA PRO A 49 37.36 -17.10 -14.75
C PRO A 49 38.12 -16.34 -13.66
N PHE A 50 39.19 -15.63 -14.04
CA PHE A 50 39.98 -14.82 -13.11
C PHE A 50 39.18 -13.64 -12.54
N ARG A 51 38.36 -12.99 -13.38
CA ARG A 51 37.49 -11.89 -12.93
C ARG A 51 36.42 -12.37 -11.98
N VAL A 52 35.77 -13.50 -12.26
CA VAL A 52 34.73 -14.07 -11.37
C VAL A 52 35.33 -14.43 -10.01
N LEU A 53 36.52 -15.04 -9.97
CA LEU A 53 37.22 -15.34 -8.73
C LEU A 53 37.58 -14.07 -7.95
N GLY A 54 38.16 -13.07 -8.62
CA GLY A 54 38.54 -11.80 -7.98
C GLY A 54 37.35 -10.99 -7.50
N VAL A 55 36.32 -10.83 -8.34
CA VAL A 55 35.04 -10.19 -7.98
C VAL A 55 34.41 -10.91 -6.81
N GLY A 56 34.34 -12.25 -6.84
CA GLY A 56 33.79 -13.06 -5.75
C GLY A 56 34.53 -12.85 -4.43
N LEU A 57 35.86 -12.88 -4.44
CA LEU A 57 36.69 -12.66 -3.26
C LEU A 57 36.47 -11.27 -2.64
N PHE A 58 36.61 -10.20 -3.42
CA PHE A 58 36.47 -8.83 -2.91
C PHE A 58 35.02 -8.49 -2.55
N PHE A 59 34.04 -9.09 -3.22
CA PHE A 59 32.64 -8.92 -2.90
C PHE A 59 32.32 -9.56 -1.54
N LEU A 60 32.74 -10.79 -1.30
CA LEU A 60 32.59 -11.45 0.00
C LEU A 60 33.32 -10.71 1.12
N LEU A 61 34.52 -10.19 0.85
CA LEU A 61 35.25 -9.34 1.79
C LEU A 61 34.50 -8.05 2.10
N THR A 62 33.95 -7.38 1.08
CA THR A 62 33.13 -6.17 1.23
C THR A 62 31.92 -6.46 2.11
N LEU A 63 31.23 -7.59 1.89
CA LEU A 63 30.08 -8.00 2.70
C LEU A 63 30.46 -8.30 4.15
N LEU A 64 31.57 -9.01 4.37
CA LEU A 64 32.07 -9.31 5.71
C LEU A 64 32.36 -8.02 6.49
N LEU A 65 33.14 -7.11 5.90
CA LEU A 65 33.49 -5.83 6.52
C LEU A 65 32.27 -4.94 6.76
N SER A 66 31.32 -4.92 5.82
CA SER A 66 30.07 -4.15 5.97
C SER A 66 29.17 -4.73 7.06
N ASN A 67 29.12 -6.06 7.22
CA ASN A 67 28.40 -6.70 8.30
C ASN A 67 29.04 -6.36 9.65
N VAL A 68 30.37 -6.44 9.78
CA VAL A 68 31.10 -6.05 10.99
C VAL A 68 30.83 -4.60 11.36
N LEU A 69 30.87 -3.68 10.38
CA LEU A 69 30.59 -2.26 10.58
C LEU A 69 29.13 -1.98 11.01
N THR A 70 28.21 -2.91 10.75
CA THR A 70 26.77 -2.75 11.01
C THR A 70 26.24 -3.73 12.06
N ILE A 71 27.12 -4.37 12.86
CA ILE A 71 26.69 -5.20 13.99
C ILE A 71 25.95 -4.32 15.01
N GLY A 72 24.74 -4.73 15.38
CA GLY A 72 23.88 -3.96 16.30
C GLY A 72 23.25 -2.71 15.67
N TYR A 73 23.46 -2.46 14.38
CA TYR A 73 22.84 -1.34 13.68
C TYR A 73 21.49 -1.75 13.08
N ASP A 74 20.42 -1.19 13.63
CA ASP A 74 19.07 -1.30 13.09
C ASP A 74 18.70 -0.01 12.32
N VAL A 75 18.49 -0.15 11.01
CA VAL A 75 18.12 0.97 10.12
C VAL A 75 16.76 1.58 10.51
N ARG A 76 15.85 0.77 11.06
CA ARG A 76 14.45 1.17 11.29
C ARG A 76 14.27 2.05 12.53
N SER A 77 15.19 1.99 13.48
CA SER A 77 15.16 2.75 14.74
C SER A 77 16.06 4.00 14.74
N GLN A 78 16.65 4.33 13.59
CA GLN A 78 17.66 5.37 13.48
C GLN A 78 17.05 6.79 13.50
N THR A 79 17.37 7.57 14.53
CA THR A 79 16.97 8.99 14.65
C THR A 79 18.12 9.97 14.35
N LYS A 80 19.37 9.49 14.44
CA LYS A 80 20.61 10.24 14.20
C LYS A 80 21.54 9.46 13.25
N PRO A 81 22.40 10.14 12.47
CA PRO A 81 23.36 9.45 11.63
C PRO A 81 24.27 8.56 12.48
N ILE A 82 24.86 7.52 11.89
CA ILE A 82 25.97 6.79 12.53
C ILE A 82 27.10 7.82 12.70
N CYS A 83 27.16 8.48 13.87
CA CYS A 83 27.97 9.67 14.06
C CYS A 83 29.45 9.37 13.90
N ASP A 84 30.12 10.20 13.11
CA ASP A 84 31.48 10.63 13.41
C ASP A 84 31.39 11.80 14.40
N LEU A 85 32.06 11.66 15.54
CA LEU A 85 32.29 12.66 16.60
C LEU A 85 31.14 13.08 17.57
N ARG A 86 31.46 12.92 18.88
CA ARG A 86 30.91 13.56 20.10
C ARG A 86 29.47 13.23 20.52
N ARG A 87 29.28 12.23 21.40
CA ARG A 87 29.18 12.36 22.89
C ARG A 87 28.70 11.03 23.54
N TYR A 88 29.23 10.72 24.72
CA TYR A 88 28.89 9.67 25.72
C TYR A 88 29.57 8.28 25.65
N SER A 89 30.74 8.24 26.31
CA SER A 89 31.35 7.24 27.23
C SER A 89 31.33 5.72 27.00
N GLU A 90 30.45 5.12 26.20
CA GLU A 90 30.48 3.66 25.91
C GLU A 90 30.71 3.35 24.42
N LEU A 91 30.69 4.37 23.56
CA LEU A 91 30.81 4.25 22.10
C LEU A 91 32.12 4.83 21.53
N THR A 92 33.21 4.79 22.29
CA THR A 92 34.54 5.22 21.77
C THR A 92 35.10 4.19 20.78
N LEU A 93 34.70 2.92 20.90
CA LEU A 93 35.13 1.85 19.99
C LEU A 93 34.51 2.03 18.58
N CYS A 94 33.18 2.08 18.45
CA CYS A 94 32.51 2.05 17.15
C CYS A 94 32.84 3.26 16.24
N ILE A 95 33.08 4.44 16.81
CA ILE A 95 33.45 5.66 16.06
C ILE A 95 34.84 5.50 15.42
N THR A 96 35.80 4.94 16.17
CA THR A 96 37.16 4.65 15.67
C THR A 96 37.13 3.57 14.59
N PHE A 97 36.26 2.57 14.75
CA PHE A 97 36.09 1.48 13.78
C PHE A 97 35.46 1.96 12.46
N ARG A 98 34.52 2.92 12.45
CA ARG A 98 33.94 3.42 11.19
C ARG A 98 34.92 4.26 10.37
N TRP A 99 35.63 5.20 10.99
CA TRP A 99 36.67 5.99 10.31
C TRP A 99 37.75 5.11 9.66
N LEU A 100 38.08 3.99 10.29
CA LEU A 100 39.06 3.04 9.77
C LEU A 100 38.47 2.08 8.72
N LEU A 101 37.30 1.49 8.98
CA LEU A 101 36.72 0.44 8.14
C LEU A 101 35.97 0.96 6.91
N LEU A 102 35.32 2.12 6.97
CA LEU A 102 34.54 2.64 5.84
C LEU A 102 35.41 2.91 4.60
N PRO A 103 36.59 3.57 4.69
CA PRO A 103 37.50 3.69 3.55
C PRO A 103 37.91 2.33 2.98
N ILE A 104 38.13 1.32 3.83
CA ILE A 104 38.46 -0.05 3.41
C ILE A 104 37.29 -0.68 2.66
N VAL A 105 36.06 -0.56 3.17
CA VAL A 105 34.84 -1.03 2.50
C VAL A 105 34.68 -0.34 1.14
N CYS A 106 34.87 0.98 1.06
CA CYS A 106 34.83 1.73 -0.20
C CYS A 106 35.89 1.26 -1.19
N MET A 107 37.12 1.02 -0.72
CA MET A 107 38.20 0.47 -1.55
C MET A 107 37.86 -0.93 -2.05
N CYS A 108 37.43 -1.85 -1.17
CA CYS A 108 37.04 -3.21 -1.55
C CYS A 108 35.89 -3.18 -2.58
N ALA A 109 34.84 -2.37 -2.33
CA ALA A 109 33.74 -2.19 -3.29
C ALA A 109 34.25 -1.63 -4.62
N ARG A 110 35.17 -0.67 -4.61
CA ARG A 110 35.80 -0.12 -5.82
C ARG A 110 36.62 -1.18 -6.57
N PHE A 111 37.31 -2.08 -5.85
CA PHE A 111 38.05 -3.20 -6.41
C PHE A 111 37.15 -4.24 -7.07
N VAL A 112 35.96 -4.51 -6.53
CA VAL A 112 34.95 -5.37 -7.20
C VAL A 112 34.67 -4.85 -8.61
N PHE A 113 34.34 -3.57 -8.75
CA PHE A 113 34.08 -2.97 -10.06
C PHE A 113 35.36 -2.86 -10.91
N PHE A 114 36.51 -2.58 -10.30
CA PHE A 114 37.79 -2.55 -11.02
C PHE A 114 38.09 -3.89 -11.69
N ILE A 115 38.02 -4.99 -10.95
CA ILE A 115 38.24 -6.34 -11.48
C ILE A 115 37.15 -6.70 -12.51
N GLY A 116 35.92 -6.24 -12.30
CA GLY A 116 34.82 -6.35 -13.26
C GLY A 116 35.01 -5.58 -14.58
N GLY A 117 36.12 -4.85 -14.75
CA GLY A 117 36.47 -4.12 -15.96
C GLY A 117 36.14 -2.62 -15.92
N PHE A 118 35.62 -2.08 -14.82
CA PHE A 118 35.31 -0.65 -14.67
C PHE A 118 36.54 0.09 -14.12
N HIS A 119 37.56 0.23 -14.97
CA HIS A 119 38.82 0.86 -14.58
C HIS A 119 38.71 2.38 -14.51
N TRP A 120 38.00 2.99 -15.47
CA TRP A 120 37.99 4.43 -15.68
C TRP A 120 36.62 5.04 -15.37
N ILE A 121 36.58 5.87 -14.33
CA ILE A 121 35.40 6.66 -13.94
C ILE A 121 35.77 8.13 -14.11
N LYS A 122 35.11 8.82 -15.04
CA LYS A 122 35.35 10.24 -15.30
C LYS A 122 34.33 11.06 -14.51
N LEU A 123 34.79 11.79 -13.51
CA LEU A 123 33.98 12.76 -12.77
C LEU A 123 34.15 14.14 -13.43
N LYS A 124 33.05 14.76 -13.83
CA LYS A 124 33.00 16.12 -14.40
C LYS A 124 32.19 17.03 -13.48
N GLY A 125 32.59 18.29 -13.36
CA GLY A 125 31.92 19.26 -12.47
C GLY A 125 32.34 19.10 -11.01
N ILE A 126 31.69 19.87 -10.14
CA ILE A 126 31.98 19.93 -8.71
C ILE A 126 30.77 19.39 -7.95
N ARG A 127 31.00 18.39 -7.09
CA ARG A 127 29.96 17.89 -6.19
C ARG A 127 29.68 18.94 -5.12
N ALA A 128 28.43 19.35 -5.02
CA ALA A 128 27.96 20.24 -3.97
C ALA A 128 28.03 19.57 -2.61
N THR A 129 28.32 20.37 -1.59
CA THR A 129 28.25 19.91 -0.20
C THR A 129 26.80 19.64 0.19
N ARG A 130 26.59 18.88 1.27
CA ARG A 130 25.24 18.62 1.80
C ARG A 130 24.49 19.91 2.16
N ASN A 131 25.20 20.94 2.62
CA ASN A 131 24.58 22.20 3.03
C ASN A 131 24.08 23.01 1.82
N GLU A 132 24.75 22.89 0.67
CA GLU A 132 24.33 23.54 -0.57
C GLU A 132 23.21 22.75 -1.27
N ALA A 133 23.35 21.42 -1.35
CA ALA A 133 22.36 20.53 -1.93
C ALA A 133 22.29 19.22 -1.12
N PRO A 134 21.30 19.03 -0.23
CA PRO A 134 21.17 17.81 0.55
C PRO A 134 20.85 16.57 -0.28
N ILE A 135 20.29 16.76 -1.49
CA ILE A 135 19.83 15.68 -2.38
C ILE A 135 20.56 15.78 -3.74
N LEU A 136 21.13 14.66 -4.18
CA LEU A 136 21.67 14.44 -5.51
C LEU A 136 20.64 13.65 -6.34
N VAL A 137 20.23 14.21 -7.46
CA VAL A 137 19.25 13.59 -8.37
C VAL A 137 20.00 13.01 -9.55
N VAL A 138 20.04 11.68 -9.68
CA VAL A 138 20.86 10.98 -10.67
C VAL A 138 20.00 10.42 -11.80
N ALA A 139 20.31 10.79 -13.04
CA ALA A 139 19.64 10.28 -14.25
C ALA A 139 20.58 10.29 -15.48
N PRO A 140 20.37 9.41 -16.48
CA PRO A 140 19.34 8.39 -16.52
C PRO A 140 19.74 7.15 -15.71
N HIS A 141 18.78 6.53 -15.02
CA HIS A 141 19.00 5.26 -14.33
C HIS A 141 19.05 4.13 -15.37
N SER A 142 20.22 3.55 -15.59
CA SER A 142 20.48 2.67 -16.73
C SER A 142 20.62 1.20 -16.35
N SER A 143 21.07 0.95 -15.12
CA SER A 143 21.51 -0.39 -14.73
C SER A 143 21.59 -0.56 -13.22
N PHE A 144 21.54 -1.82 -12.77
CA PHE A 144 22.00 -2.18 -11.43
C PHE A 144 23.49 -1.83 -11.22
N LEU A 145 24.28 -1.71 -12.29
CA LEU A 145 25.68 -1.26 -12.26
C LEU A 145 25.83 0.23 -11.90
N ASP A 146 24.74 1.01 -11.90
CA ASP A 146 24.77 2.40 -11.40
C ASP A 146 25.10 2.47 -9.90
N ALA A 147 25.10 1.33 -9.19
CA ALA A 147 25.71 1.21 -7.86
C ALA A 147 27.19 1.67 -7.84
N LEU A 148 27.90 1.64 -8.99
CA LEU A 148 29.24 2.21 -9.11
C LEU A 148 29.25 3.73 -8.87
N VAL A 149 28.18 4.44 -9.20
CA VAL A 149 28.03 5.87 -8.88
C VAL A 149 28.03 6.05 -7.36
N ILE A 150 27.29 5.22 -6.63
CA ILE A 150 27.24 5.26 -5.15
C ILE A 150 28.63 5.01 -4.54
N VAL A 151 29.37 4.04 -5.07
CA VAL A 151 30.75 3.77 -4.64
C VAL A 151 31.68 4.95 -4.96
N ALA A 152 31.59 5.52 -6.15
CA ALA A 152 32.41 6.67 -6.56
C ALA A 152 32.13 7.94 -5.74
N LEU A 153 30.91 8.09 -5.23
CA LEU A 153 30.49 9.18 -4.34
C LEU A 153 30.84 8.94 -2.87
N GLY A 154 31.53 7.85 -2.52
CA GLY A 154 31.91 7.58 -1.14
C GLY A 154 30.75 7.14 -0.25
N MET A 155 29.85 6.31 -0.79
CA MET A 155 28.77 5.64 -0.04
C MET A 155 27.72 6.61 0.57
N PRO A 156 27.09 7.49 -0.23
CA PRO A 156 25.99 8.35 0.21
C PRO A 156 24.74 7.55 0.61
N SER A 157 23.79 8.21 1.27
CA SER A 157 22.49 7.60 1.59
C SER A 157 21.66 7.40 0.35
N VAL A 158 20.95 6.28 0.27
CA VAL A 158 20.11 5.92 -0.88
C VAL A 158 18.69 5.62 -0.44
N VAL A 159 17.72 5.82 -1.34
CA VAL A 159 16.36 5.32 -1.15
C VAL A 159 16.29 3.89 -1.70
N GLY A 160 16.01 2.91 -0.84
CA GLY A 160 16.12 1.49 -1.18
C GLY A 160 14.95 0.66 -0.67
N LYS A 161 14.77 -0.56 -1.22
CA LYS A 161 13.76 -1.50 -0.73
C LYS A 161 14.18 -2.06 0.63
N THR A 162 13.23 -2.24 1.54
CA THR A 162 13.47 -2.90 2.84
C THR A 162 14.07 -4.29 2.68
N GLU A 163 13.56 -5.08 1.73
CA GLU A 163 14.09 -6.41 1.38
C GLU A 163 15.59 -6.39 1.06
N SER A 164 16.09 -5.33 0.43
CA SER A 164 17.52 -5.22 0.08
C SER A 164 18.40 -5.10 1.33
N ALA A 165 17.95 -4.38 2.35
CA ALA A 165 18.66 -4.25 3.63
C ALA A 165 18.59 -5.52 4.50
N GLU A 166 17.62 -6.40 4.25
CA GLU A 166 17.42 -7.68 4.96
C GLU A 166 17.99 -8.89 4.21
N SER A 167 18.43 -8.69 2.97
CA SER A 167 19.02 -9.72 2.12
C SER A 167 20.45 -10.10 2.54
N PHE A 168 21.04 -11.08 1.84
CA PHE A 168 22.44 -11.48 2.04
C PHE A 168 23.46 -10.33 1.80
N VAL A 169 23.10 -9.32 1.00
CA VAL A 169 23.88 -8.08 0.80
C VAL A 169 23.50 -6.97 1.79
N GLY A 170 22.65 -7.28 2.77
CA GLY A 170 22.05 -6.32 3.69
C GLY A 170 23.07 -5.49 4.46
N GLY A 171 24.22 -6.06 4.84
CA GLY A 171 25.31 -5.32 5.49
C GLY A 171 25.80 -4.14 4.66
N PHE A 172 26.02 -4.34 3.36
CA PHE A 172 26.43 -3.28 2.44
C PHE A 172 25.38 -2.17 2.33
N PHE A 173 24.10 -2.55 2.21
CA PHE A 173 23.00 -1.58 2.19
C PHE A 173 22.92 -0.79 3.51
N ARG A 174 23.09 -1.44 4.66
CA ARG A 174 23.05 -0.79 5.97
C ARG A 174 24.16 0.26 6.15
N VAL A 175 25.36 0.04 5.59
CA VAL A 175 26.47 1.01 5.61
C VAL A 175 26.09 2.34 4.93
N LEU A 176 25.23 2.30 3.91
CA LEU A 176 24.71 3.49 3.21
C LEU A 176 23.74 4.31 4.09
N GLN A 177 23.27 3.78 5.22
CA GLN A 177 22.21 4.39 6.03
C GLN A 177 20.96 4.72 5.18
N PRO A 178 20.33 3.74 4.52
CA PRO A 178 19.35 3.99 3.48
C PRO A 178 18.00 4.44 4.05
N ILE A 179 17.24 5.20 3.26
CA ILE A 179 15.83 5.44 3.51
C ILE A 179 15.06 4.26 2.92
N LEU A 180 14.46 3.44 3.77
CA LEU A 180 13.82 2.19 3.36
C LEU A 180 12.36 2.40 2.94
N VAL A 181 11.99 1.79 1.82
CA VAL A 181 10.61 1.75 1.30
C VAL A 181 10.15 0.31 1.22
N ASN A 182 9.06 0.00 1.92
CA ASN A 182 8.30 -1.21 1.70
C ASN A 182 7.22 -0.94 0.64
N ARG A 183 7.23 -1.71 -0.44
CA ARG A 183 6.29 -1.57 -1.56
C ARG A 183 4.90 -2.14 -1.25
N GLU A 184 4.79 -2.98 -0.24
CA GLU A 184 3.55 -3.66 0.15
C GLU A 184 2.75 -2.86 1.18
N ASP A 185 3.39 -1.96 1.94
CA ASP A 185 2.73 -1.04 2.86
C ASP A 185 2.45 0.30 2.15
N PRO A 186 1.17 0.64 1.87
CA PRO A 186 0.82 1.92 1.25
C PRO A 186 1.30 3.13 2.05
N ASN A 187 1.42 3.00 3.38
CA ASN A 187 1.90 4.05 4.27
C ASN A 187 3.43 4.16 4.28
N SER A 188 4.15 3.13 3.84
CA SER A 188 5.62 3.17 3.83
C SER A 188 6.18 4.20 2.86
N ARG A 189 5.50 4.46 1.73
CA ARG A 189 5.89 5.56 0.82
C ARG A 189 5.79 6.92 1.52
N LYS A 190 4.72 7.16 2.28
CA LYS A 190 4.55 8.40 3.06
C LYS A 190 5.63 8.53 4.13
N LYS A 191 5.92 7.45 4.87
CA LYS A 191 6.99 7.41 5.87
C LYS A 191 8.37 7.69 5.27
N ALA A 192 8.66 7.13 4.10
CA ALA A 192 9.93 7.36 3.40
C ALA A 192 10.08 8.81 2.93
N ILE A 193 9.00 9.42 2.42
CA ILE A 193 8.98 10.85 2.08
C ILE A 193 9.20 11.71 3.34
N GLN A 194 8.51 11.40 4.44
CA GLN A 194 8.70 12.11 5.71
C GLN A 194 10.14 12.00 6.21
N GLU A 195 10.76 10.81 6.10
CA GLU A 195 12.15 10.60 6.50
C GLU A 195 13.14 11.30 5.56
N LEU A 196 12.85 11.36 4.25
CA LEU A 196 13.59 12.14 3.28
C LEU A 196 13.57 13.63 3.66
N ILE A 197 12.39 14.19 3.90
CA ILE A 197 12.22 15.60 4.32
C ILE A 197 12.99 15.85 5.61
N ARG A 198 12.80 14.98 6.61
CA ARG A 198 13.47 15.09 7.91
C ARG A 198 14.99 15.11 7.75
N ARG A 199 15.58 14.21 6.96
CA ARG A 199 17.05 14.14 6.77
C ARG A 199 17.59 15.27 5.91
N ALA A 200 16.85 15.69 4.89
CA ALA A 200 17.24 16.78 4.01
C ALA A 200 17.27 18.13 4.75
N GLN A 201 16.33 18.35 5.68
CA GLN A 201 16.22 19.58 6.46
C GLN A 201 16.93 19.51 7.84
N SER A 202 17.46 18.35 8.22
CA SER A 202 18.10 18.16 9.53
C SER A 202 19.43 18.91 9.64
N LYS A 203 19.64 19.57 10.79
CA LYS A 203 20.95 20.12 11.19
C LYS A 203 21.99 19.06 11.56
N GLU A 204 21.58 17.80 11.80
CA GLU A 204 22.49 16.69 12.09
C GLU A 204 23.27 16.30 10.84
N GLU A 205 24.51 15.80 10.95
CA GLU A 205 25.40 15.46 9.83
C GLU A 205 25.04 14.12 9.14
N TRP A 206 23.85 14.05 8.53
CA TRP A 206 23.47 12.90 7.71
C TRP A 206 24.32 12.79 6.43
N PRO A 207 24.58 11.57 5.91
CA PRO A 207 25.13 11.43 4.57
C PRO A 207 24.22 12.10 3.53
N GLN A 208 24.81 12.74 2.52
CA GLN A 208 24.06 13.30 1.40
C GLN A 208 23.22 12.21 0.73
N ILE A 209 22.01 12.56 0.27
CA ILE A 209 21.04 11.59 -0.23
C ILE A 209 21.15 11.52 -1.75
N VAL A 210 21.27 10.32 -2.31
CA VAL A 210 21.23 10.06 -3.76
C VAL A 210 19.91 9.38 -4.12
N ILE A 211 19.22 9.93 -5.10
CA ILE A 211 17.95 9.41 -5.61
C ILE A 211 18.02 9.28 -7.13
N PHE A 212 17.58 8.13 -7.65
CA PHE A 212 17.26 7.94 -9.05
C PHE A 212 15.75 8.16 -9.24
N PRO A 213 15.29 9.35 -9.68
CA PRO A 213 13.88 9.74 -9.62
C PRO A 213 13.00 8.98 -10.63
N GLU A 214 13.57 8.37 -11.67
CA GLU A 214 12.85 7.45 -12.56
C GLU A 214 12.26 6.26 -11.79
N GLY A 215 12.96 5.80 -10.74
CA GLY A 215 12.55 4.68 -9.90
C GLY A 215 12.44 3.33 -10.62
N THR A 216 13.02 3.23 -11.83
CA THR A 216 13.24 2.03 -12.65
C THR A 216 14.44 2.30 -13.57
N CYS A 217 14.97 1.28 -14.23
CA CYS A 217 16.06 1.44 -15.20
C CYS A 217 15.51 1.59 -16.64
N THR A 218 16.16 2.43 -17.45
CA THR A 218 15.82 2.77 -18.83
C THR A 218 17.01 2.58 -19.79
N ASN A 219 16.73 2.55 -21.09
CA ASN A 219 17.74 2.39 -22.15
C ASN A 219 18.46 3.69 -22.54
N ARG A 220 18.19 4.81 -21.84
CA ARG A 220 18.75 6.15 -22.09
C ARG A 220 18.36 6.79 -23.43
N SER A 221 17.41 6.24 -24.18
CA SER A 221 16.90 6.88 -25.40
C SER A 221 16.07 8.13 -25.10
N CYS A 222 15.51 8.22 -23.89
CA CYS A 222 14.74 9.35 -23.39
C CYS A 222 14.77 9.36 -21.85
N ILE A 223 14.40 10.50 -21.23
CA ILE A 223 14.18 10.56 -19.77
C ILE A 223 12.71 10.29 -19.45
N ALA A 224 12.46 9.17 -18.75
CA ALA A 224 11.14 8.80 -18.26
C ALA A 224 10.65 9.74 -17.15
N THR A 225 9.34 9.75 -16.89
CA THR A 225 8.71 10.57 -15.84
C THR A 225 9.36 10.36 -14.47
N PHE A 226 9.71 11.47 -13.82
CA PHE A 226 10.29 11.46 -12.47
C PHE A 226 9.22 11.33 -11.40
N LYS A 227 9.52 10.57 -10.34
CA LYS A 227 8.66 10.44 -9.17
C LYS A 227 8.80 11.69 -8.30
N SER A 228 7.71 12.45 -8.17
CA SER A 228 7.63 13.70 -7.40
C SER A 228 8.02 13.55 -5.92
N GLY A 229 7.91 12.35 -5.35
CA GLY A 229 8.32 12.05 -3.98
C GLY A 229 9.78 12.39 -3.65
N ALA A 230 10.67 12.41 -4.65
CA ALA A 230 12.07 12.82 -4.47
C ALA A 230 12.24 14.34 -4.25
N PHE A 231 11.24 15.12 -4.68
CA PHE A 231 11.25 16.59 -4.71
C PHE A 231 10.35 17.21 -3.64
N SER A 232 9.57 16.39 -2.92
CA SER A 232 8.61 16.83 -1.88
C SER A 232 9.22 17.56 -0.68
N ALA A 233 10.55 17.61 -0.56
CA ALA A 233 11.23 18.37 0.49
C ALA A 233 11.35 19.86 0.17
N GLY A 234 11.15 20.28 -1.09
CA GLY A 234 11.28 21.68 -1.50
C GLY A 234 12.68 22.26 -1.27
N VAL A 235 13.70 21.40 -1.12
CA VAL A 235 15.08 21.80 -0.86
C VAL A 235 15.89 21.89 -2.16
N PRO A 236 17.04 22.57 -2.15
CA PRO A 236 17.92 22.60 -3.31
C PRO A 236 18.42 21.20 -3.66
N VAL A 237 18.44 20.87 -4.94
CA VAL A 237 18.95 19.59 -5.44
C VAL A 237 20.10 19.82 -6.41
N GLN A 238 21.05 18.89 -6.45
CA GLN A 238 22.06 18.88 -7.50
C GLN A 238 21.76 17.77 -8.51
N PRO A 239 21.43 18.12 -9.77
CA PRO A 239 21.28 17.14 -10.83
C PRO A 239 22.64 16.53 -11.19
N VAL A 240 22.66 15.21 -11.38
CA VAL A 240 23.85 14.43 -11.72
C VAL A 240 23.53 13.56 -12.92
N VAL A 241 24.26 13.80 -14.00
CA VAL A 241 24.06 13.13 -15.27
C VAL A 241 25.03 11.96 -15.44
N VAL A 242 24.49 10.78 -15.77
CA VAL A 242 25.29 9.55 -15.96
C VAL A 242 25.35 9.17 -17.44
N ARG A 243 26.55 8.87 -17.95
CA ARG A 243 26.76 8.38 -19.32
C ARG A 243 27.61 7.11 -19.32
N TRP A 244 27.23 6.19 -20.21
CA TRP A 244 27.93 4.94 -20.47
C TRP A 244 28.52 4.95 -21.90
N PRO A 245 29.64 5.68 -22.16
CA PRO A 245 30.18 5.86 -23.51
C PRO A 245 30.97 4.62 -23.99
N ASN A 246 30.32 3.47 -23.96
CA ASN A 246 30.86 2.20 -24.42
C ASN A 246 30.41 1.93 -25.85
N LYS A 247 31.32 1.45 -26.71
CA LYS A 247 30.99 1.12 -28.11
C LYS A 247 29.93 0.02 -28.24
N VAL A 248 29.96 -0.92 -27.29
CA VAL A 248 28.97 -1.98 -27.15
C VAL A 248 28.30 -1.74 -25.81
N ASP A 249 26.98 -1.62 -25.84
CA ASP A 249 26.20 -1.43 -24.63
C ASP A 249 25.95 -2.77 -23.94
N CYS A 250 26.73 -3.00 -22.89
CA CYS A 250 26.68 -4.19 -22.05
C CYS A 250 26.03 -3.92 -20.68
N VAL A 251 25.46 -2.73 -20.45
CA VAL A 251 25.04 -2.30 -19.11
C VAL A 251 23.54 -2.07 -19.00
N THR A 252 22.85 -1.76 -20.09
CA THR A 252 21.40 -1.48 -20.09
C THR A 252 20.59 -2.64 -19.54
N TRP A 253 20.00 -2.43 -18.37
CA TRP A 253 19.10 -3.37 -17.73
C TRP A 253 17.69 -2.79 -17.74
N VAL A 254 16.84 -3.29 -18.62
CA VAL A 254 15.45 -2.84 -18.76
C VAL A 254 14.50 -4.02 -18.66
N CYS A 255 13.20 -3.75 -18.58
CA CYS A 255 12.17 -4.76 -18.40
C CYS A 255 12.19 -5.81 -19.51
N GLU A 256 12.30 -5.36 -20.77
CA GLU A 256 12.44 -6.22 -21.93
C GLU A 256 13.88 -6.14 -22.43
N GLY A 257 14.78 -6.76 -21.68
CA GLY A 257 16.20 -6.75 -21.98
C GLY A 257 16.90 -8.04 -21.55
N PRO A 258 18.22 -8.12 -21.79
CA PRO A 258 19.03 -9.24 -21.34
C PRO A 258 18.92 -9.45 -19.81
N SER A 259 18.96 -10.70 -19.37
CA SER A 259 18.98 -11.02 -17.93
C SER A 259 20.22 -10.45 -17.24
N VAL A 260 20.15 -10.25 -15.92
CA VAL A 260 21.27 -9.75 -15.11
C VAL A 260 22.54 -10.59 -15.31
N LEU A 261 22.42 -11.92 -15.35
CA LEU A 261 23.56 -12.82 -15.60
C LEU A 261 24.17 -12.61 -16.99
N LYS A 262 23.34 -12.39 -18.02
CA LYS A 262 23.81 -12.08 -19.36
C LYS A 262 24.54 -10.73 -19.37
N LEU A 263 23.99 -9.67 -18.75
CA LEU A 263 24.65 -8.37 -18.66
C LEU A 263 25.98 -8.43 -17.87
N LEU A 264 26.02 -9.17 -16.76
CA LEU A 264 27.25 -9.40 -16.01
C LEU A 264 28.31 -10.11 -16.86
N TRP A 265 27.93 -11.16 -17.60
CA TRP A 265 28.83 -11.82 -18.55
C TRP A 265 29.32 -10.85 -19.64
N LEU A 266 28.41 -10.09 -20.26
CA LEU A 266 28.73 -9.10 -21.30
C LEU A 266 29.70 -8.03 -20.78
N ALA A 267 29.48 -7.50 -19.57
CA ALA A 267 30.31 -6.48 -18.95
C ALA A 267 31.68 -7.03 -18.52
N MET A 268 31.72 -8.21 -17.90
CA MET A 268 32.96 -8.86 -17.44
C MET A 268 33.81 -9.41 -18.58
N THR A 269 33.26 -9.57 -19.77
CA THR A 269 34.02 -9.93 -20.98
C THR A 269 34.48 -8.71 -21.78
N GLN A 270 34.24 -7.48 -21.32
CA GLN A 270 34.88 -6.29 -21.91
C GLN A 270 36.24 -6.01 -21.29
N LEU A 271 37.25 -5.61 -22.07
CA LEU A 271 38.56 -5.23 -21.51
C LEU A 271 38.45 -4.07 -20.53
N TYR A 272 37.68 -3.06 -20.90
CA TYR A 272 37.33 -1.95 -20.02
C TYR A 272 35.91 -1.47 -20.31
N ASN A 273 35.24 -1.00 -19.26
CA ASN A 273 33.95 -0.32 -19.30
C ASN A 273 34.15 1.11 -18.76
N LYS A 274 33.65 2.10 -19.50
CA LYS A 274 33.72 3.52 -19.15
C LYS A 274 32.43 3.97 -18.49
N LEU A 275 32.57 4.80 -17.46
CA LEU A 275 31.49 5.51 -16.79
C LEU A 275 31.87 7.00 -16.73
N GLU A 276 30.97 7.88 -17.17
CA GLU A 276 31.09 9.32 -16.92
C GLU A 276 29.95 9.76 -15.98
N VAL A 277 30.31 10.48 -14.93
CA VAL A 277 29.38 11.11 -13.99
C VAL A 277 29.65 12.61 -14.02
N GLU A 278 28.64 13.39 -14.35
CA GLU A 278 28.73 14.84 -14.46
C GLU A 278 27.80 15.51 -13.45
N PHE A 279 28.38 16.33 -12.56
CA PHE A 279 27.63 17.16 -11.63
C PHE A 279 27.23 18.47 -12.31
N LEU A 280 25.93 18.72 -12.41
CA LEU A 280 25.40 19.99 -12.89
C LEU A 280 25.40 21.04 -11.76
N PRO A 281 25.21 22.33 -12.07
CA PRO A 281 25.01 23.35 -11.05
C PRO A 281 23.86 23.01 -10.10
N VAL A 282 23.96 23.45 -8.85
CA VAL A 282 22.88 23.28 -7.86
C VAL A 282 21.64 24.02 -8.35
N TYR A 283 20.51 23.33 -8.36
CA TYR A 283 19.22 23.91 -8.72
C TYR A 283 18.49 24.37 -7.47
N GLN A 284 18.10 25.64 -7.48
CA GLN A 284 17.34 26.28 -6.40
C GLN A 284 15.86 26.33 -6.79
N PRO A 285 14.96 25.68 -6.03
CA PRO A 285 13.54 25.69 -6.37
C PRO A 285 12.93 27.08 -6.10
N ASN A 286 12.10 27.56 -7.03
CA ASN A 286 11.30 28.76 -6.83
C ASN A 286 10.11 28.51 -5.86
N GLU A 287 9.35 29.55 -5.51
CA GLU A 287 8.23 29.42 -4.56
C GLU A 287 7.16 28.43 -5.04
N ASP A 288 6.83 28.45 -6.33
CA ASP A 288 5.86 27.53 -6.93
C ASP A 288 6.33 26.07 -6.89
N GLU A 289 7.62 25.82 -7.16
CA GLU A 289 8.25 24.49 -7.11
C GLU A 289 8.41 23.95 -5.69
N GLN A 290 8.54 24.83 -4.70
CA GLN A 290 8.53 24.44 -3.30
C GLN A 290 7.13 23.96 -2.85
N LEU A 291 6.08 24.51 -3.44
CA LEU A 291 4.69 24.11 -3.20
C LEU A 291 4.27 22.90 -4.05
N ASP A 292 4.75 22.83 -5.30
CA ASP A 292 4.44 21.78 -6.27
C ASP A 292 5.67 20.91 -6.63
N ALA A 293 5.76 19.76 -5.96
CA ALA A 293 6.82 18.79 -6.19
C ALA A 293 6.78 18.12 -7.58
N GLU A 294 5.63 18.09 -8.26
CA GLU A 294 5.50 17.56 -9.62
C GLU A 294 6.03 18.56 -10.65
N LEU A 295 5.72 19.85 -10.48
CA LEU A 295 6.33 20.93 -11.26
C LEU A 295 7.86 20.90 -11.11
N TYR A 296 8.35 20.82 -9.87
CA TYR A 296 9.78 20.77 -9.59
C TYR A 296 10.46 19.56 -10.25
N ALA A 297 9.85 18.37 -10.12
CA ALA A 297 10.35 17.16 -10.76
C ALA A 297 10.43 17.29 -12.29
N ASN A 298 9.41 17.91 -12.91
CA ASN A 298 9.35 18.10 -14.36
C ASN A 298 10.38 19.11 -14.87
N ASN A 299 10.63 20.19 -14.13
CA ASN A 299 11.63 21.18 -14.51
C ASN A 299 13.05 20.62 -14.42
N ILE A 300 13.37 19.87 -13.36
CA ILE A 300 14.65 19.16 -13.26
C ILE A 300 14.78 18.09 -14.35
N ARG A 301 13.71 17.35 -14.63
CA ARG A 301 13.70 16.36 -15.72
C ARG A 301 14.03 17.01 -17.07
N ARG A 302 13.42 18.15 -17.38
CA ARG A 302 13.64 18.92 -18.61
C ARG A 302 15.08 19.41 -18.70
N LEU A 303 15.59 20.02 -17.62
CA LEU A 303 16.98 20.47 -17.52
C LEU A 303 17.98 19.35 -17.81
N MET A 304 17.77 18.16 -17.23
CA MET A 304 18.64 17.01 -17.45
C MET A 304 18.54 16.47 -18.87
N ALA A 305 17.34 16.48 -19.47
CA ALA A 305 17.10 16.03 -20.84
C ALA A 305 17.76 16.95 -21.87
N GLU A 306 17.64 18.26 -21.69
CA GLU A 306 18.33 19.28 -22.48
C GLU A 306 19.85 19.12 -22.41
N HIS A 307 20.41 18.94 -21.20
CA HIS A 307 21.85 18.75 -21.02
C HIS A 307 22.38 17.44 -21.59
N LEU A 308 21.54 16.40 -21.64
CA LEU A 308 21.86 15.11 -22.28
C LEU A 308 21.62 15.11 -23.79
N ASN A 309 20.88 16.09 -24.31
CA ASN A 309 20.36 16.13 -25.67
C ASN A 309 19.56 14.86 -26.03
N ILE A 310 18.65 14.44 -25.13
CA ILE A 310 17.73 13.31 -25.34
C ILE A 310 16.28 13.74 -25.09
N PRO A 311 15.30 13.17 -25.80
CA PRO A 311 13.90 13.54 -25.64
C PRO A 311 13.31 13.14 -24.27
N LEU A 312 12.18 13.75 -23.93
CA LEU A 312 11.37 13.37 -22.78
C LEU A 312 10.40 12.24 -23.16
N CYS A 313 10.14 11.34 -22.21
CA CYS A 313 9.09 10.35 -22.33
C CYS A 313 8.20 10.42 -21.09
N ASP A 314 6.91 10.63 -21.33
CA ASP A 314 5.91 10.80 -20.27
C ASP A 314 5.23 9.47 -19.90
N LEU A 315 5.62 8.37 -20.56
CA LEU A 315 5.18 7.02 -20.24
C LEU A 315 5.80 6.56 -18.92
N SER A 316 4.96 6.24 -17.93
CA SER A 316 5.44 5.61 -16.71
C SER A 316 5.70 4.11 -16.91
N TYR A 317 6.50 3.52 -16.03
CA TYR A 317 6.71 2.06 -16.05
C TYR A 317 5.41 1.25 -15.87
N ASP A 318 4.49 1.77 -15.06
CA ASP A 318 3.20 1.11 -14.80
C ASP A 318 2.30 1.18 -16.06
N ASP A 319 2.37 2.28 -16.81
CA ASP A 319 1.68 2.42 -18.10
C ASP A 319 2.27 1.46 -19.14
N PHE A 320 3.60 1.37 -19.24
CA PHE A 320 4.27 0.42 -20.13
C PHE A 320 3.86 -1.04 -19.86
N CYS A 321 3.82 -1.43 -18.58
CA CYS A 321 3.39 -2.77 -18.19
C CYS A 321 1.93 -3.05 -18.55
N GLN A 322 1.06 -2.05 -18.43
CA GLN A 322 -0.35 -2.15 -18.84
C GLN A 322 -0.49 -2.32 -20.35
N ILE A 323 0.21 -1.48 -21.13
CA ILE A 323 0.23 -1.55 -22.59
C ILE A 323 0.68 -2.94 -23.05
N ARG A 324 1.75 -3.48 -22.46
CA ARG A 324 2.26 -4.83 -22.77
C ARG A 324 1.23 -5.93 -22.53
N ILE A 325 0.48 -5.86 -21.43
CA ILE A 325 -0.56 -6.85 -21.12
C ILE A 325 -1.74 -6.69 -22.08
N ALA A 326 -2.12 -5.45 -22.40
CA ALA A 326 -3.15 -5.17 -23.39
C ALA A 326 -2.76 -5.73 -24.78
N CYS A 327 -1.49 -5.59 -25.19
CA CYS A 327 -0.96 -6.23 -26.40
C CYS A 327 -1.03 -7.77 -26.32
N LYS A 328 -0.60 -8.37 -25.21
CA LYS A 328 -0.61 -9.83 -24.99
C LYS A 328 -2.01 -10.42 -25.17
N TYR A 329 -3.05 -9.73 -24.71
CA TYR A 329 -4.45 -10.15 -24.82
C TYR A 329 -5.19 -9.51 -26.00
N LYS A 330 -4.47 -8.87 -26.94
CA LYS A 330 -5.03 -8.30 -28.19
C LYS A 330 -6.17 -7.30 -27.99
N LEU A 331 -6.11 -6.47 -26.95
CA LEU A 331 -7.08 -5.38 -26.75
C LEU A 331 -7.01 -4.40 -27.93
N PRO A 332 -8.16 -3.89 -28.42
CA PRO A 332 -8.18 -2.91 -29.50
C PRO A 332 -7.56 -1.59 -29.03
N ALA A 333 -6.75 -0.99 -29.90
CA ALA A 333 -6.02 0.25 -29.61
C ALA A 333 -5.40 0.26 -28.20
N HIS A 334 -4.64 -0.79 -27.87
CA HIS A 334 -4.09 -1.07 -26.54
C HIS A 334 -3.48 0.17 -25.85
N GLU A 335 -2.70 1.01 -26.54
CA GLU A 335 -2.15 2.25 -25.95
C GLU A 335 -3.25 3.24 -25.57
N ALA A 336 -4.18 3.50 -26.49
CA ALA A 336 -5.30 4.42 -26.32
C ALA A 336 -6.22 3.99 -25.17
N ALA A 337 -6.49 2.68 -25.06
CA ALA A 337 -7.29 2.10 -23.99
C ALA A 337 -6.64 2.32 -22.61
N ILE A 338 -5.31 2.20 -22.50
CA ILE A 338 -4.60 2.46 -21.24
C ILE A 338 -4.61 3.95 -20.90
N TYR A 339 -4.36 4.84 -21.87
CA TYR A 339 -4.43 6.28 -21.63
C TYR A 339 -5.84 6.72 -21.23
N LEU A 340 -6.87 6.14 -21.85
CA LEU A 340 -8.27 6.37 -21.49
C LEU A 340 -8.58 5.88 -20.08
N ASN A 341 -8.16 4.67 -19.71
CA ASN A 341 -8.33 4.16 -18.34
C ASN A 341 -7.63 5.06 -17.31
N SER A 342 -6.42 5.55 -17.59
CA SER A 342 -5.71 6.50 -16.73
C SER A 342 -6.43 7.85 -16.65
N LEU A 343 -7.00 8.35 -17.77
CA LEU A 343 -7.80 9.57 -17.81
C LEU A 343 -9.07 9.44 -16.96
N LEU A 344 -9.79 8.32 -17.06
CA LEU A 344 -11.01 8.06 -16.27
C LEU A 344 -10.72 8.01 -14.77
N GLN A 345 -9.57 7.49 -14.36
CA GLN A 345 -9.14 7.52 -12.95
C GLN A 345 -8.85 8.93 -12.45
N VAL A 346 -8.22 9.77 -13.28
CA VAL A 346 -7.96 11.17 -12.94
C VAL A 346 -9.27 11.98 -12.91
N MET A 347 -10.15 11.76 -13.87
CA MET A 347 -11.50 12.32 -13.91
C MET A 347 -12.25 11.99 -12.62
N PHE A 348 -12.29 10.71 -12.25
CA PHE A 348 -12.91 10.26 -11.01
C PHE A 348 -12.28 10.96 -9.80
N ALA A 349 -10.95 11.02 -9.69
CA ALA A 349 -10.28 11.64 -8.55
C ALA A 349 -10.54 13.16 -8.45
N LEU A 350 -10.61 13.88 -9.57
CA LEU A 350 -10.84 15.33 -9.60
C LEU A 350 -12.31 15.69 -9.36
N GLU A 351 -13.26 14.91 -9.90
CA GLU A 351 -14.70 15.15 -9.68
C GLU A 351 -15.16 14.67 -8.28
N HIS A 352 -14.58 13.59 -7.75
CA HIS A 352 -14.91 13.03 -6.42
C HIS A 352 -14.63 13.97 -5.25
N ASN A 353 -13.64 14.87 -5.36
CA ASN A 353 -13.33 15.83 -4.29
C ASN A 353 -14.46 16.83 -3.98
N ARG A 354 -15.53 16.90 -4.79
CA ARG A 354 -16.70 17.77 -4.52
C ARG A 354 -17.87 17.08 -3.83
N ASP A 355 -17.98 15.75 -3.87
CA ASP A 355 -19.10 15.01 -3.28
C ASP A 355 -18.61 14.08 -2.16
N GLN A 356 -18.85 14.46 -0.89
CA GLN A 356 -18.55 13.67 0.31
C GLN A 356 -19.42 12.39 0.39
N LEU A 357 -19.10 11.38 -0.41
CA LEU A 357 -19.73 10.06 -0.37
C LEU A 357 -18.68 9.01 0.00
N SER A 358 -18.56 8.73 1.30
CA SER A 358 -17.66 7.70 1.87
C SER A 358 -18.14 6.26 1.64
N ASP A 359 -19.18 6.08 0.83
CA ASP A 359 -19.94 4.84 0.65
C ASP A 359 -19.69 4.30 -0.77
N GLU A 360 -19.18 3.07 -0.86
CA GLU A 360 -18.79 2.43 -2.13
C GLU A 360 -19.99 2.26 -3.08
N ASP A 361 -21.19 2.06 -2.54
CA ASP A 361 -22.41 1.92 -3.35
C ASP A 361 -22.83 3.26 -3.98
N LYS A 362 -22.60 4.37 -3.27
CA LYS A 362 -22.84 5.71 -3.79
C LYS A 362 -21.83 6.08 -4.88
N GLN A 363 -20.59 5.61 -4.76
CA GLN A 363 -19.54 5.80 -5.77
C GLN A 363 -19.86 5.07 -7.07
N ALA A 364 -20.26 3.79 -6.97
CA ALA A 364 -20.69 3.01 -8.13
C ALA A 364 -21.89 3.65 -8.84
N LYS A 365 -22.91 4.09 -8.08
CA LYS A 365 -24.08 4.80 -8.61
C LYS A 365 -23.72 6.10 -9.31
N TRP A 366 -22.85 6.91 -8.73
CA TRP A 366 -22.40 8.16 -9.35
C TRP A 366 -21.69 7.90 -10.67
N LEU A 367 -20.76 6.94 -10.70
CA LEU A 367 -20.01 6.63 -11.92
C LEU A 367 -20.92 6.06 -13.01
N GLN A 368 -21.89 5.22 -12.64
CA GLN A 368 -22.91 4.71 -13.55
C GLN A 368 -23.75 5.86 -14.14
N ALA A 369 -24.25 6.79 -13.32
CA ALA A 369 -24.99 7.95 -13.79
C ALA A 369 -24.15 8.84 -14.72
N ARG A 370 -22.86 9.00 -14.41
CA ARG A 370 -21.90 9.75 -15.22
C ARG A 370 -21.68 9.10 -16.59
N LEU A 371 -21.46 7.79 -16.59
CA LEU A 371 -21.33 6.98 -17.81
C LEU A 371 -22.59 7.11 -18.68
N GLU A 372 -23.78 6.98 -18.09
CA GLU A 372 -25.05 7.13 -18.82
C GLU A 372 -25.24 8.52 -19.40
N SER A 373 -24.85 9.57 -18.68
CA SER A 373 -24.84 10.94 -19.19
C SER A 373 -23.92 11.07 -20.42
N MET A 374 -22.71 10.52 -20.37
CA MET A 374 -21.78 10.55 -21.49
C MET A 374 -22.28 9.74 -22.70
N LEU A 375 -22.87 8.55 -22.46
CA LEU A 375 -23.50 7.73 -23.50
C LEU A 375 -24.68 8.45 -24.18
N ASN A 376 -25.50 9.17 -23.41
CA ASN A 376 -26.62 9.97 -23.93
C ASN A 376 -26.16 11.16 -24.80
N VAL A 377 -24.98 11.73 -24.51
CA VAL A 377 -24.35 12.75 -25.38
C VAL A 377 -23.80 12.08 -26.64
N CYS A 378 -23.08 10.96 -26.49
CA CYS A 378 -22.51 10.20 -27.59
C CYS A 378 -23.55 9.78 -28.63
N ARG A 379 -24.73 9.35 -28.18
CA ARG A 379 -25.85 8.98 -29.06
C ARG A 379 -26.27 10.10 -29.99
N ARG A 380 -26.27 11.35 -29.50
CA ARG A 380 -26.64 12.54 -30.29
C ARG A 380 -25.46 13.08 -31.10
N LYS A 381 -24.24 12.93 -30.58
CA LYS A 381 -23.03 13.52 -31.13
C LYS A 381 -21.86 12.53 -31.06
N PRO A 382 -21.71 11.66 -32.08
CA PRO A 382 -20.67 10.61 -32.07
C PRO A 382 -19.26 11.12 -32.33
N TYR A 383 -19.13 12.34 -32.86
CA TYR A 383 -17.85 13.02 -33.10
C TYR A 383 -17.81 14.37 -32.38
N LEU A 384 -16.75 14.60 -31.62
CA LEU A 384 -16.57 15.80 -30.81
C LEU A 384 -15.31 16.58 -31.22
N SER A 385 -15.34 17.90 -31.06
CA SER A 385 -14.11 18.69 -30.98
C SER A 385 -13.40 18.41 -29.66
N ARG A 386 -12.09 18.73 -29.59
CA ARG A 386 -11.29 18.52 -28.38
C ARG A 386 -11.82 19.29 -27.17
N THR A 387 -12.23 20.54 -27.38
CA THR A 387 -12.86 21.38 -26.35
C THR A 387 -14.17 20.79 -25.85
N GLU A 388 -15.01 20.26 -26.74
CA GLU A 388 -16.26 19.60 -26.33
C GLU A 388 -15.99 18.32 -25.55
N PHE A 389 -15.02 17.51 -25.98
CA PHE A 389 -14.63 16.31 -25.25
C PHE A 389 -14.11 16.64 -23.86
N THR A 390 -13.23 17.63 -23.72
CA THR A 390 -12.73 18.10 -22.42
C THR A 390 -13.87 18.56 -21.52
N ASN A 391 -14.82 19.35 -22.03
CA ASN A 391 -15.96 19.84 -21.25
C ASN A 391 -16.94 18.71 -20.85
N ILE A 392 -17.05 17.66 -21.67
CA ILE A 392 -17.89 16.50 -21.35
C ILE A 392 -17.23 15.62 -20.29
N VAL A 393 -15.92 15.40 -20.38
CA VAL A 393 -15.14 14.62 -19.41
C VAL A 393 -14.98 15.38 -18.09
N PHE A 394 -14.81 16.71 -18.14
CA PHE A 394 -14.66 17.60 -16.98
C PHE A 394 -15.65 18.79 -17.07
N PRO A 395 -16.92 18.63 -16.65
CA PRO A 395 -17.95 19.63 -16.76
C PRO A 395 -17.93 20.62 -15.59
N THR A 396 -17.34 20.24 -14.46
CA THR A 396 -17.40 21.01 -13.20
C THR A 396 -16.05 21.56 -12.76
N CYS A 397 -14.93 21.08 -13.31
CA CYS A 397 -13.58 21.45 -12.92
C CYS A 397 -12.65 21.60 -14.14
N GLN A 398 -11.58 22.37 -13.98
CA GLN A 398 -10.54 22.46 -15.01
C GLN A 398 -9.58 21.26 -14.88
N PRO A 399 -9.18 20.62 -16.00
CA PRO A 399 -8.19 19.55 -15.98
C PRO A 399 -6.83 20.08 -15.48
N ASN A 400 -6.21 19.34 -14.56
CA ASN A 400 -4.83 19.61 -14.15
C ASN A 400 -3.81 19.23 -15.26
N SER A 401 -2.52 19.52 -15.03
CA SER A 401 -1.44 19.24 -16.00
C SER A 401 -1.43 17.78 -16.49
N LYS A 402 -1.59 16.82 -15.57
CA LYS A 402 -1.68 15.38 -15.88
C LYS A 402 -2.92 15.02 -16.68
N ALA A 403 -4.10 15.57 -16.34
CA ALA A 403 -5.34 15.35 -17.08
C ALA A 403 -5.23 15.91 -18.51
N ASN A 404 -4.66 17.11 -18.68
CA ASN A 404 -4.42 17.69 -20.00
C ASN A 404 -3.47 16.84 -20.85
N TYR A 405 -2.38 16.34 -20.27
CA TYR A 405 -1.49 15.42 -20.97
C TYR A 405 -2.21 14.15 -21.45
N LEU A 406 -2.99 13.50 -20.59
CA LEU A 406 -3.76 12.30 -20.94
C LEU A 406 -4.85 12.59 -21.98
N LEU A 407 -5.54 13.74 -21.89
CA LEU A 407 -6.49 14.19 -22.90
C LEU A 407 -5.83 14.30 -24.28
N ASN A 408 -4.60 14.78 -24.36
CA ASN A 408 -3.88 14.94 -25.62
C ASN A 408 -3.53 13.60 -26.25
N LEU A 409 -3.08 12.64 -25.43
CA LEU A 409 -2.81 11.28 -25.89
C LEU A 409 -4.08 10.57 -26.37
N VAL A 410 -5.15 10.62 -25.57
CA VAL A 410 -6.45 10.05 -25.94
C VAL A 410 -6.94 10.71 -27.23
N ALA A 411 -6.90 12.03 -27.34
CA ALA A 411 -7.28 12.73 -28.56
C ALA A 411 -6.44 12.29 -29.76
N LYS A 412 -5.12 12.11 -29.62
CA LYS A 412 -4.24 11.64 -30.70
C LYS A 412 -4.69 10.29 -31.26
N HIS A 413 -5.09 9.34 -30.40
CA HIS A 413 -5.48 7.99 -30.83
C HIS A 413 -6.94 7.87 -31.30
N TYR A 414 -7.85 8.63 -30.71
CA TYR A 414 -9.28 8.56 -31.05
C TYR A 414 -9.71 9.57 -32.12
N THR A 415 -8.83 10.46 -32.58
CA THR A 415 -9.14 11.37 -33.70
C THR A 415 -9.20 10.61 -35.01
N SER A 416 -10.33 10.74 -35.71
CA SER A 416 -10.47 10.15 -37.04
C SER A 416 -9.61 10.93 -38.04
N PRO A 417 -8.76 10.25 -38.84
CA PRO A 417 -7.97 10.90 -39.90
C PRO A 417 -8.84 11.63 -40.93
N LEU A 418 -10.09 11.19 -41.10
CA LEU A 418 -11.02 11.69 -42.12
C LEU A 418 -11.76 12.95 -41.69
N SER A 419 -12.12 13.07 -40.40
CA SER A 419 -12.97 14.17 -39.90
C SER A 419 -12.21 15.20 -39.06
N ASN A 420 -10.96 14.89 -38.67
CA ASN A 420 -10.15 15.64 -37.70
C ASN A 420 -10.89 15.94 -36.39
N LYS A 421 -11.91 15.12 -36.09
CA LYS A 421 -12.72 15.16 -34.87
C LYS A 421 -12.52 13.86 -34.10
N LEU A 422 -12.66 13.96 -32.78
CA LEU A 422 -12.52 12.83 -31.87
C LEU A 422 -13.72 11.90 -32.02
N ASN A 423 -13.47 10.62 -32.35
CA ASN A 423 -14.49 9.58 -32.41
C ASN A 423 -14.92 9.22 -30.97
N PHE A 424 -15.90 9.97 -30.48
CA PHE A 424 -16.40 9.83 -29.12
C PHE A 424 -17.12 8.50 -28.92
N ARG A 425 -17.75 7.97 -29.97
CA ARG A 425 -18.38 6.65 -29.95
C ARG A 425 -17.41 5.53 -29.64
N MET A 426 -16.29 5.47 -30.37
CA MET A 426 -15.23 4.49 -30.10
C MET A 426 -14.66 4.64 -28.68
N CYS A 427 -14.46 5.88 -28.22
CA CYS A 427 -14.05 6.17 -26.85
C CYS A 427 -15.04 5.63 -25.80
N MET A 428 -16.35 5.79 -26.02
CA MET A 428 -17.38 5.30 -25.10
C MET A 428 -17.50 3.78 -25.12
N VAL A 429 -17.35 3.12 -26.27
CA VAL A 429 -17.31 1.66 -26.35
C VAL A 429 -16.15 1.11 -25.53
N HIS A 430 -14.93 1.64 -25.72
CA HIS A 430 -13.77 1.22 -24.92
C HIS A 430 -13.96 1.52 -23.43
N THR A 431 -14.56 2.67 -23.09
CA THR A 431 -14.89 3.03 -21.70
C THR A 431 -15.78 1.98 -21.05
N SER A 432 -16.86 1.55 -21.71
CA SER A 432 -17.76 0.52 -21.20
C SER A 432 -17.03 -0.81 -20.97
N MET A 433 -16.18 -1.24 -21.90
CA MET A 433 -15.40 -2.48 -21.77
C MET A 433 -14.36 -2.42 -20.63
N LEU A 434 -13.73 -1.26 -20.42
CA LEU A 434 -12.73 -1.06 -19.37
C LEU A 434 -13.34 -0.91 -17.96
N LEU A 435 -14.58 -0.41 -17.86
CA LEU A 435 -15.29 -0.25 -16.58
C LEU A 435 -15.91 -1.56 -16.08
N PHE A 436 -16.37 -2.43 -16.98
CA PHE A 436 -17.01 -3.71 -16.64
C PHE A 436 -16.25 -4.94 -17.18
N PRO A 437 -14.93 -5.07 -16.95
CA PRO A 437 -14.15 -6.13 -17.56
C PRO A 437 -14.56 -7.53 -17.07
N LYS A 438 -15.10 -7.65 -15.85
CA LYS A 438 -15.56 -8.92 -15.26
C LYS A 438 -16.99 -9.32 -15.66
N LEU A 439 -17.75 -8.39 -16.23
CA LEU A 439 -19.14 -8.57 -16.64
C LEU A 439 -19.29 -8.14 -18.11
N PRO A 440 -18.72 -8.89 -19.06
CA PRO A 440 -18.68 -8.49 -20.47
C PRO A 440 -20.08 -8.38 -21.11
N HIS A 441 -21.09 -9.11 -20.63
CA HIS A 441 -22.48 -8.90 -21.08
C HIS A 441 -22.96 -7.48 -20.74
N GLN A 442 -22.74 -7.03 -19.50
CA GLN A 442 -23.12 -5.68 -19.06
C GLN A 442 -22.33 -4.62 -19.83
N ALA A 443 -21.04 -4.87 -20.06
CA ALA A 443 -20.19 -3.97 -20.83
C ALA A 443 -20.76 -3.72 -22.25
N LEU A 444 -21.18 -4.78 -22.93
CA LEU A 444 -21.79 -4.71 -24.25
C LEU A 444 -23.17 -4.04 -24.21
N CYS A 445 -23.99 -4.30 -23.19
CA CYS A 445 -25.28 -3.61 -23.00
C CYS A 445 -25.12 -2.11 -22.71
N TYR A 446 -24.05 -1.67 -22.04
CA TYR A 446 -23.73 -0.23 -21.95
C TYR A 446 -23.19 0.32 -23.26
N ALA A 447 -22.39 -0.45 -24.00
CA ALA A 447 -21.88 -0.04 -25.30
C ALA A 447 -23.00 0.18 -26.33
N THR A 448 -24.06 -0.64 -26.34
CA THR A 448 -25.21 -0.47 -27.25
C THR A 448 -25.96 0.85 -27.01
N LYS A 449 -25.99 1.37 -25.77
CA LYS A 449 -26.58 2.68 -25.43
C LYS A 449 -25.90 3.87 -26.11
N ALA A 450 -24.69 3.70 -26.67
CA ALA A 450 -23.99 4.70 -27.48
C ALA A 450 -24.59 4.90 -28.89
N TYR A 451 -25.49 3.99 -29.30
CA TYR A 451 -26.14 3.97 -30.61
C TYR A 451 -27.62 4.32 -30.52
N HIS A 452 -28.25 4.54 -31.68
CA HIS A 452 -29.70 4.78 -31.76
C HIS A 452 -30.48 3.49 -31.57
N LEU A 453 -31.62 3.59 -30.89
CA LEU A 453 -32.53 2.47 -30.66
C LEU A 453 -33.23 2.11 -31.98
N CYS A 454 -33.36 0.80 -32.25
CA CYS A 454 -33.94 0.29 -33.50
C CYS A 454 -35.48 0.40 -33.54
N THR A 455 -36.15 0.60 -32.39
CA THR A 455 -37.61 0.62 -32.23
C THR A 455 -38.15 2.00 -31.83
N LEU A 456 -39.21 2.45 -32.52
CA LEU A 456 -40.09 3.52 -32.07
C LEU A 456 -41.16 2.90 -31.14
N GLN A 457 -40.99 2.98 -29.83
CA GLN A 457 -42.06 2.59 -28.90
C GLN A 457 -42.82 3.84 -28.41
N THR A 458 -44.02 4.00 -28.93
CA THR A 458 -45.14 4.64 -28.26
C THR A 458 -45.79 3.60 -27.35
N GLY A 459 -45.57 3.66 -26.04
CA GLY A 459 -46.23 2.77 -25.08
C GLY A 459 -45.41 2.61 -23.80
N VAL A 460 -46.05 2.94 -22.69
CA VAL A 460 -45.51 2.89 -21.32
C VAL A 460 -45.53 1.42 -20.86
N ASP A 461 -44.42 0.95 -20.27
CA ASP A 461 -44.26 -0.26 -19.42
C ASP A 461 -43.57 -1.55 -19.92
N ASP A 462 -42.97 -1.63 -21.12
CA ASP A 462 -42.09 -2.79 -21.48
C ASP A 462 -40.71 -2.32 -22.01
N VAL A 463 -39.80 -1.93 -21.11
CA VAL A 463 -38.41 -1.55 -21.43
C VAL A 463 -37.45 -2.58 -20.85
N GLU A 464 -37.28 -3.73 -21.50
CA GLU A 464 -36.30 -4.74 -21.05
C GLU A 464 -35.12 -5.00 -22.00
N ALA A 465 -35.08 -4.48 -23.24
CA ALA A 465 -33.91 -4.67 -24.11
C ALA A 465 -33.59 -3.45 -24.99
N TRP A 466 -32.42 -2.81 -24.77
CA TRP A 466 -31.90 -1.77 -25.66
C TRP A 466 -31.31 -2.40 -26.93
N GLU A 467 -32.09 -2.41 -28.01
CA GLU A 467 -31.72 -3.05 -29.27
C GLU A 467 -31.18 -2.06 -30.33
N ILE A 468 -30.12 -2.45 -31.02
CA ILE A 468 -29.46 -1.64 -32.07
C ILE A 468 -29.56 -2.32 -33.44
N SER A 469 -29.36 -1.55 -34.51
CA SER A 469 -29.40 -2.09 -35.87
C SER A 469 -28.23 -3.04 -36.15
N ARG A 470 -28.40 -3.93 -37.13
CA ARG A 470 -27.34 -4.87 -37.53
C ARG A 470 -26.04 -4.18 -37.97
N SER A 471 -26.14 -3.01 -38.63
CA SER A 471 -24.97 -2.21 -39.01
C SER A 471 -24.27 -1.57 -37.81
N ASP A 472 -25.05 -1.06 -36.85
CA ASP A 472 -24.51 -0.49 -35.62
C ASP A 472 -23.83 -1.56 -34.76
N ALA A 473 -24.39 -2.77 -34.72
CA ALA A 473 -23.80 -3.91 -34.03
C ALA A 473 -22.46 -4.34 -34.65
N ALA A 474 -22.33 -4.29 -35.98
CA ALA A 474 -21.07 -4.55 -36.66
C ALA A 474 -19.98 -3.52 -36.29
N GLU A 475 -20.34 -2.22 -36.26
CA GLU A 475 -19.43 -1.15 -35.83
C GLU A 475 -19.03 -1.30 -34.36
N LEU A 476 -20.00 -1.65 -33.49
CA LEU A 476 -19.73 -1.87 -32.07
C LEU A 476 -18.71 -3.00 -31.87
N LEU A 477 -18.89 -4.14 -32.54
CA LEU A 477 -17.98 -5.29 -32.43
C LEU A 477 -16.57 -4.95 -32.93
N SER A 478 -16.45 -4.18 -34.01
CA SER A 478 -15.14 -3.78 -34.56
C SER A 478 -14.41 -2.76 -33.69
N PHE A 479 -15.13 -1.91 -32.94
CA PHE A 479 -14.54 -1.05 -31.92
C PHE A 479 -14.17 -1.84 -30.66
N ALA A 480 -15.07 -2.68 -30.17
CA ALA A 480 -14.88 -3.38 -28.89
C ALA A 480 -13.79 -4.46 -28.93
N PHE A 481 -13.53 -5.07 -30.10
CA PHE A 481 -12.64 -6.22 -30.23
C PHE A 481 -11.75 -6.16 -31.48
N THR A 482 -10.58 -6.77 -31.38
CA THR A 482 -9.67 -6.96 -32.53
C THR A 482 -10.13 -8.18 -33.33
N LEU A 483 -10.87 -7.96 -34.42
CA LEU A 483 -11.41 -9.01 -35.29
C LEU A 483 -10.64 -9.05 -36.62
N GLU A 484 -10.39 -10.26 -37.15
CA GLU A 484 -9.47 -10.46 -38.29
C GLU A 484 -10.04 -9.98 -39.64
N ASN A 485 -11.35 -10.07 -39.84
CA ASN A 485 -12.01 -9.64 -41.08
C ASN A 485 -13.52 -9.37 -40.87
N ASP A 486 -14.13 -8.67 -41.83
CA ASP A 486 -15.57 -8.36 -41.83
C ASP A 486 -16.45 -9.62 -41.89
N ALA A 487 -15.95 -10.72 -42.48
CA ALA A 487 -16.68 -11.99 -42.54
C ALA A 487 -16.85 -12.61 -41.14
N THR A 488 -15.84 -12.50 -40.27
CA THR A 488 -15.91 -12.92 -38.87
C THR A 488 -16.96 -12.12 -38.12
N VAL A 489 -17.02 -10.80 -38.35
CA VAL A 489 -18.06 -9.93 -37.76
C VAL A 489 -19.46 -10.40 -38.18
N GLN A 490 -19.67 -10.66 -39.47
CA GLN A 490 -20.96 -11.14 -39.96
C GLN A 490 -21.33 -12.51 -39.39
N LEU A 491 -20.36 -13.41 -39.24
CA LEU A 491 -20.59 -14.74 -38.68
C LEU A 491 -20.97 -14.68 -37.19
N ILE A 492 -20.34 -13.79 -36.42
CA ILE A 492 -20.73 -13.50 -35.03
C ILE A 492 -22.16 -12.95 -34.98
N LEU A 493 -22.50 -12.00 -35.86
CA LEU A 493 -23.84 -11.43 -35.94
C LEU A 493 -24.88 -12.49 -36.31
N ASP A 494 -24.63 -13.31 -37.34
CA ASP A 494 -25.55 -14.38 -37.74
C ASP A 494 -25.82 -15.34 -36.57
N GLN A 495 -24.79 -15.72 -35.82
CA GLN A 495 -24.96 -16.55 -34.64
C GLN A 495 -25.77 -15.84 -33.54
N ALA A 496 -25.51 -14.55 -33.29
CA ALA A 496 -26.23 -13.77 -32.30
C ALA A 496 -27.73 -13.64 -32.65
N TYR A 497 -28.06 -13.39 -33.91
CA TYR A 497 -29.43 -13.35 -34.41
C TYR A 497 -30.11 -14.72 -34.35
N LEU A 498 -29.40 -15.81 -34.66
CA LEU A 498 -29.93 -17.18 -34.53
C LEU A 498 -30.26 -17.53 -33.07
N ILE A 499 -29.39 -17.19 -32.12
CA ILE A 499 -29.62 -17.42 -30.69
C ILE A 499 -30.84 -16.65 -30.21
N ARG A 500 -30.92 -15.35 -30.58
CA ARG A 500 -32.05 -14.49 -30.29
C ARG A 500 -33.37 -15.09 -30.82
N ASP A 501 -33.40 -15.45 -32.11
CA ASP A 501 -34.60 -15.97 -32.77
C ASP A 501 -35.04 -17.33 -32.17
N SER A 502 -34.07 -18.19 -31.80
CA SER A 502 -34.34 -19.43 -31.10
C SER A 502 -35.00 -19.22 -29.74
N ILE A 503 -34.59 -18.21 -28.97
CA ILE A 503 -35.14 -17.93 -27.64
C ILE A 503 -36.52 -17.28 -27.75
N ILE A 504 -36.71 -16.35 -28.69
CA ILE A 504 -38.00 -15.69 -28.95
C ILE A 504 -39.05 -16.70 -29.43
N SER A 505 -38.68 -17.62 -30.33
CA SER A 505 -39.61 -18.63 -30.87
C SER A 505 -40.13 -19.61 -29.81
N ASN A 506 -39.40 -19.81 -28.71
CA ASN A 506 -39.79 -20.68 -27.60
C ASN A 506 -40.71 -20.00 -26.58
N ASN A 507 -40.74 -18.65 -26.50
CA ASN A 507 -41.41 -17.95 -25.40
C ASN A 507 -42.78 -17.31 -25.72
N THR A 508 -43.12 -16.93 -26.97
CA THR A 508 -44.50 -16.51 -27.29
C THR A 508 -44.81 -16.45 -28.79
N ARG A 509 -46.05 -16.81 -29.15
CA ARG A 509 -46.70 -16.43 -30.42
C ARG A 509 -46.93 -14.91 -30.46
N SER A 510 -45.94 -14.14 -30.91
CA SER A 510 -46.18 -12.76 -31.35
C SER A 510 -45.34 -12.47 -32.61
N ASN A 511 -46.04 -12.14 -33.69
CA ASN A 511 -45.46 -11.76 -34.98
C ASN A 511 -45.07 -10.28 -34.96
N HIS A 512 -44.01 -9.92 -34.22
CA HIS A 512 -43.35 -8.63 -34.40
C HIS A 512 -41.92 -8.87 -34.91
N SER A 513 -41.64 -8.43 -36.13
CA SER A 513 -40.32 -8.49 -36.76
C SER A 513 -39.39 -7.45 -36.14
N PHE A 514 -38.86 -7.75 -34.96
CA PHE A 514 -37.81 -6.93 -34.35
C PHE A 514 -36.48 -7.19 -35.09
N ASN A 515 -36.01 -6.19 -35.84
CA ASN A 515 -34.72 -6.24 -36.55
C ASN A 515 -33.51 -5.88 -35.67
N GLY A 516 -33.74 -5.51 -34.40
CA GLY A 516 -32.70 -5.05 -33.49
C GLY A 516 -32.04 -6.16 -32.69
N ILE A 517 -30.82 -5.94 -32.21
CA ILE A 517 -30.10 -6.89 -31.35
C ILE A 517 -29.57 -6.22 -30.09
N SER A 518 -29.71 -6.90 -28.94
CA SER A 518 -29.20 -6.43 -27.65
C SER A 518 -27.74 -6.84 -27.42
N GLY A 519 -27.08 -6.22 -26.44
CA GLY A 519 -25.70 -6.52 -26.07
C GLY A 519 -25.50 -7.97 -25.58
N ASP A 520 -26.53 -8.55 -24.94
CA ASP A 520 -26.49 -9.91 -24.41
C ASP A 520 -26.32 -10.94 -25.53
N TYR A 521 -27.15 -10.84 -26.58
CA TYR A 521 -27.06 -11.76 -27.72
C TYR A 521 -25.77 -11.56 -28.51
N LEU A 522 -25.25 -10.32 -28.59
CA LEU A 522 -23.94 -10.05 -29.20
C LEU A 522 -22.81 -10.73 -28.43
N TYR A 523 -22.86 -10.72 -27.10
CA TYR A 523 -21.89 -11.44 -26.27
C TYR A 523 -21.96 -12.95 -26.49
N GLU A 524 -23.16 -13.54 -26.47
CA GLU A 524 -23.34 -14.98 -26.69
C GLU A 524 -22.89 -15.42 -28.09
N GLY A 525 -23.21 -14.64 -29.13
CA GLY A 525 -22.71 -14.87 -30.48
C GLY A 525 -21.19 -14.82 -30.56
N LEU A 526 -20.56 -13.85 -29.88
CA LEU A 526 -19.10 -13.72 -29.83
C LEU A 526 -18.46 -14.86 -29.04
N LEU A 527 -19.03 -15.25 -27.90
CA LEU A 527 -18.57 -16.33 -27.04
C LEU A 527 -18.61 -17.69 -27.76
N SER A 528 -19.66 -17.91 -28.57
CA SER A 528 -19.82 -19.13 -29.36
C SER A 528 -18.77 -19.27 -30.46
N GLN A 529 -18.27 -18.16 -31.02
CA GLN A 529 -17.36 -18.18 -32.17
C GLN A 529 -15.90 -17.96 -31.78
N LEU A 530 -15.64 -17.01 -30.89
CA LEU A 530 -14.30 -16.58 -30.48
C LEU A 530 -14.25 -16.36 -28.94
N PRO A 531 -14.26 -17.44 -28.15
CA PRO A 531 -14.29 -17.34 -26.68
C PRO A 531 -13.08 -16.60 -26.09
N ASP A 532 -11.90 -16.71 -26.71
CA ASP A 532 -10.70 -16.00 -26.27
C ASP A 532 -10.80 -14.48 -26.50
N VAL A 533 -11.46 -14.06 -27.58
CA VAL A 533 -11.69 -12.66 -27.90
C VAL A 533 -12.79 -12.09 -27.02
N ALA A 534 -13.88 -12.84 -26.79
CA ALA A 534 -14.96 -12.47 -25.88
C ALA A 534 -14.43 -12.15 -24.46
N ASN A 535 -13.46 -12.93 -23.99
CA ASN A 535 -12.91 -12.84 -22.64
C ASN A 535 -11.59 -12.04 -22.54
N CYS A 536 -11.17 -11.34 -23.60
CA CYS A 536 -9.87 -10.64 -23.62
C CYS A 536 -9.73 -9.58 -22.51
N TYR A 537 -10.80 -8.83 -22.22
CA TYR A 537 -10.83 -7.85 -21.13
C TYR A 537 -10.80 -8.50 -19.74
N ILE A 538 -11.42 -9.68 -19.56
CA ILE A 538 -11.32 -10.47 -18.33
C ILE A 538 -9.88 -10.91 -18.10
N TYR A 539 -9.23 -11.43 -19.14
CA TYR A 539 -7.85 -11.90 -19.04
C TYR A 539 -6.88 -10.74 -18.75
N PHE A 540 -7.08 -9.60 -19.43
CA PHE A 540 -6.36 -8.37 -19.16
C PHE A 540 -6.53 -7.92 -17.70
N ASP A 541 -7.76 -7.80 -17.20
CA ASP A 541 -8.03 -7.35 -15.83
C ASP A 541 -7.48 -8.31 -14.78
N THR A 542 -7.59 -9.62 -15.03
CA THR A 542 -7.05 -10.67 -14.16
C THR A 542 -5.53 -10.60 -14.06
N GLU A 543 -4.83 -10.48 -15.17
CA GLU A 543 -3.36 -10.42 -15.20
C GLU A 543 -2.85 -9.11 -14.58
N ILE A 544 -3.50 -7.97 -14.87
CA ILE A 544 -3.22 -6.68 -14.24
C ILE A 544 -3.42 -6.76 -12.73
N SER A 545 -4.52 -7.36 -12.28
CA SER A 545 -4.81 -7.53 -10.85
C SER A 545 -3.78 -8.41 -10.15
N LYS A 546 -3.20 -9.42 -10.84
CA LYS A 546 -2.09 -10.22 -10.31
C LYS A 546 -0.79 -9.41 -10.16
N ILE A 547 -0.44 -8.60 -11.17
CA ILE A 547 0.82 -7.84 -11.17
C ILE A 547 0.79 -6.65 -10.20
N PHE A 548 -0.31 -5.90 -10.21
CA PHE A 548 -0.42 -4.65 -9.45
C PHE A 548 -1.12 -4.84 -8.09
N GLY A 549 -1.80 -5.96 -7.86
CA GLY A 549 -2.46 -6.29 -6.59
C GLY A 549 -3.46 -5.21 -6.15
N ARG A 550 -3.54 -4.95 -4.83
CA ARG A 550 -4.40 -3.92 -4.21
C ARG A 550 -4.06 -2.47 -4.61
N ARG A 551 -3.07 -2.21 -5.46
CA ARG A 551 -2.70 -0.84 -5.90
C ARG A 551 -3.69 -0.26 -6.90
N ARG A 552 -4.42 -1.12 -7.63
CA ARG A 552 -5.51 -0.71 -8.51
C ARG A 552 -6.81 -0.91 -7.73
N ARG A 553 -7.51 0.18 -7.41
CA ARG A 553 -8.94 0.11 -7.09
C ARG A 553 -9.66 0.01 -8.45
N PRO A 554 -10.49 -1.02 -8.69
CA PRO A 554 -11.44 -0.98 -9.80
C PRO A 554 -12.26 0.31 -9.70
N LEU A 555 -12.56 0.95 -10.83
CA LEU A 555 -13.45 2.13 -10.85
C LEU A 555 -14.87 1.75 -10.41
N ILE A 556 -15.26 0.48 -10.61
CA ILE A 556 -16.49 -0.15 -10.13
C ILE A 556 -16.11 -1.50 -9.54
N ASP A 557 -16.47 -1.78 -8.29
CA ASP A 557 -16.42 -3.14 -7.77
C ASP A 557 -17.63 -3.90 -8.33
N SER A 558 -17.42 -4.65 -9.42
CA SER A 558 -18.48 -5.39 -10.11
C SER A 558 -19.14 -6.48 -9.25
N THR A 559 -18.70 -6.67 -8.01
CA THR A 559 -19.26 -7.65 -7.06
C THR A 559 -20.37 -7.08 -6.17
N SER A 560 -20.50 -5.74 -6.05
CA SER A 560 -21.57 -5.09 -5.26
C SER A 560 -22.84 -4.78 -6.08
N ALA A 561 -22.76 -4.84 -7.41
CA ALA A 561 -23.92 -4.74 -8.30
C ALA A 561 -24.65 -6.09 -8.37
N SER A 562 -25.41 -6.44 -7.34
CA SER A 562 -26.38 -7.54 -7.43
C SER A 562 -27.45 -7.21 -8.48
N GLU A 563 -27.86 -8.19 -9.29
CA GLU A 563 -29.00 -8.08 -10.24
C GLU A 563 -30.27 -7.52 -9.56
N SER A 564 -30.42 -7.73 -8.25
CA SER A 564 -31.55 -7.25 -7.45
C SER A 564 -31.60 -5.74 -7.22
N ASN A 565 -30.48 -5.02 -7.33
CA ASN A 565 -30.43 -3.56 -7.12
C ASN A 565 -30.77 -2.75 -8.39
N LEU A 566 -30.92 -3.40 -9.55
CA LEU A 566 -31.27 -2.73 -10.80
C LEU A 566 -32.78 -2.67 -11.07
N ASN A 567 -33.58 -3.62 -10.57
CA ASN A 567 -35.04 -3.59 -10.74
C ASN A 567 -35.72 -2.52 -9.86
N THR A 568 -35.03 -2.00 -8.84
CA THR A 568 -35.59 -1.02 -7.89
C THR A 568 -35.33 0.45 -8.28
N VAL A 569 -34.52 0.73 -9.29
CA VAL A 569 -34.26 2.11 -9.78
C VAL A 569 -35.15 2.48 -10.98
N ILE A 570 -35.89 1.52 -11.53
CA ILE A 570 -36.82 1.72 -12.65
C ILE A 570 -38.11 2.47 -12.23
N SER A 571 -38.34 2.70 -10.94
CA SER A 571 -39.56 3.31 -10.41
C SER A 571 -39.40 4.70 -9.76
N ALA A 572 -38.32 5.44 -10.06
CA ALA A 572 -38.21 6.83 -9.63
C ALA A 572 -38.97 7.78 -10.59
N PRO A 573 -39.94 8.58 -10.12
CA PRO A 573 -40.70 9.49 -10.97
C PRO A 573 -39.81 10.59 -11.53
N ALA A 574 -40.01 10.91 -12.81
CA ALA A 574 -39.34 11.97 -13.53
C ALA A 574 -39.38 13.30 -12.74
N ILE A 575 -38.21 13.81 -12.37
CA ILE A 575 -38.08 15.18 -11.89
C ILE A 575 -38.37 16.10 -13.07
N GLN A 576 -39.49 16.81 -12.98
CA GLN A 576 -39.87 17.92 -13.87
C GLN A 576 -38.76 18.98 -13.85
N MET A 577 -37.92 19.02 -14.88
CA MET A 577 -37.19 20.24 -15.22
C MET A 577 -38.19 21.18 -15.90
N THR A 578 -38.65 22.18 -15.15
CA THR A 578 -39.46 23.27 -15.67
C THR A 578 -38.65 24.11 -16.64
N ASN A 579 -39.12 24.16 -17.88
CA ASN A 579 -38.73 25.14 -18.87
C ASN A 579 -38.99 26.56 -18.34
N SER A 580 -37.95 27.39 -18.30
CA SER A 580 -38.12 28.86 -18.33
C SER A 580 -37.07 29.47 -19.26
N LEU A 581 -37.35 29.36 -20.56
CA LEU A 581 -36.88 30.29 -21.57
C LEU A 581 -37.94 31.38 -21.70
N ALA A 582 -37.69 32.55 -21.11
CA ALA A 582 -38.37 33.79 -21.43
C ALA A 582 -37.36 34.93 -21.43
N ALA A 583 -37.26 35.59 -22.59
CA ALA A 583 -36.30 36.60 -22.97
C ALA A 583 -36.49 37.93 -22.23
N VAL A 584 -35.39 38.63 -21.90
CA VAL A 584 -35.29 40.10 -21.95
C VAL A 584 -33.83 40.55 -22.21
N ASN A 585 -33.65 41.14 -23.40
CA ASN A 585 -32.76 42.23 -23.83
C ASN A 585 -31.22 42.14 -23.77
N ASP A 586 -30.70 41.89 -24.97
CA ASP A 586 -29.62 42.65 -25.61
C ASP A 586 -29.72 44.15 -25.31
N THR A 587 -28.77 44.69 -24.54
CA THR A 587 -28.17 46.04 -24.66
C THR A 587 -27.21 46.32 -23.50
N SER A 588 -26.03 45.68 -23.53
CA SER A 588 -24.80 46.27 -22.95
C SER A 588 -23.53 45.52 -23.36
N ILE A 589 -23.44 45.07 -24.62
CA ILE A 589 -22.13 44.79 -25.24
C ILE A 589 -21.69 46.08 -25.93
N LYS A 590 -20.87 46.91 -25.26
CA LYS A 590 -19.95 47.83 -25.97
C LYS A 590 -18.82 48.50 -25.18
N SER A 591 -18.36 47.98 -24.04
CA SER A 591 -17.20 48.62 -23.36
C SER A 591 -16.17 47.72 -22.68
N GLN A 592 -16.15 46.39 -22.89
CA GLN A 592 -15.11 45.52 -22.31
C GLN A 592 -14.60 44.44 -23.28
N LYS A 593 -14.48 44.80 -24.58
CA LYS A 593 -13.89 43.92 -25.60
C LYS A 593 -12.47 44.31 -26.06
N ASP A 594 -11.88 45.37 -25.51
CA ASP A 594 -10.60 45.92 -25.99
C ASP A 594 -9.48 46.02 -24.93
N LEU A 595 -9.44 45.14 -23.91
CA LEU A 595 -8.32 45.12 -22.97
C LEU A 595 -7.87 43.70 -22.55
N ILE A 596 -7.85 42.77 -23.50
CA ILE A 596 -7.11 41.49 -23.39
C ILE A 596 -6.41 41.27 -24.74
N LEU A 597 -5.20 41.79 -24.89
CA LEU A 597 -4.25 41.43 -25.95
C LEU A 597 -2.89 42.07 -25.63
N THR A 598 -2.15 41.50 -24.67
CA THR A 598 -0.67 41.53 -24.63
C THR A 598 -0.15 40.69 -23.46
N ASN A 599 0.80 39.82 -23.78
CA ASN A 599 1.73 39.09 -22.88
C ASN A 599 1.31 37.71 -22.37
N PHE A 600 1.13 36.75 -23.29
CA PHE A 600 1.58 35.37 -23.12
C PHE A 600 1.83 34.77 -24.51
N GLU A 601 3.04 34.93 -25.05
CA GLU A 601 3.47 34.18 -26.24
C GLU A 601 3.87 32.76 -25.81
N CYS A 602 2.96 31.81 -26.02
CA CYS A 602 3.29 30.40 -26.10
C CYS A 602 3.90 30.14 -27.49
N ILE A 603 5.14 29.66 -27.52
CA ILE A 603 5.78 29.21 -28.76
C ILE A 603 5.11 27.92 -29.21
N ASP A 604 4.45 27.99 -30.37
CA ASP A 604 3.82 26.88 -31.07
C ASP A 604 4.88 25.97 -31.70
N ILE A 605 4.90 24.68 -31.34
CA ILE A 605 5.81 23.68 -31.93
C ILE A 605 4.99 22.77 -32.84
N THR A 606 4.64 23.29 -34.01
CA THR A 606 4.36 22.47 -35.19
C THR A 606 4.96 23.18 -36.39
N GLU A 607 6.17 22.75 -36.78
CA GLU A 607 6.76 22.79 -38.13
C GLU A 607 8.30 22.79 -38.02
N VAL A 608 8.92 21.65 -38.29
CA VAL A 608 10.33 21.61 -38.72
C VAL A 608 10.33 21.09 -40.15
N PRO A 609 10.71 21.91 -41.15
CA PRO A 609 10.82 21.45 -42.52
C PRO A 609 12.13 20.68 -42.74
N LEU A 610 12.04 19.66 -43.58
CA LEU A 610 13.17 18.91 -44.15
C LEU A 610 13.97 19.78 -45.13
N LYS A 611 15.29 19.83 -44.96
CA LYS A 611 16.36 20.08 -45.97
C LYS A 611 17.70 20.19 -45.23
N GLU A 612 18.89 19.92 -45.74
CA GLU A 612 19.45 19.13 -46.83
C GLU A 612 20.96 19.03 -46.51
N SER A 613 21.65 18.03 -47.05
CA SER A 613 23.10 17.78 -46.91
C SER A 613 24.01 18.95 -47.33
N ASN A 614 25.16 19.14 -46.64
CA ASN A 614 26.51 19.37 -47.20
C ASN A 614 27.53 19.59 -46.05
N CYS A 615 28.52 18.71 -45.85
CA CYS A 615 29.87 18.67 -46.44
C CYS A 615 30.91 19.59 -45.76
N TYR A 616 31.91 18.92 -45.18
CA TYR A 616 33.32 19.27 -44.95
C TYR A 616 33.81 20.73 -44.96
N ALA A 617 34.55 21.04 -43.89
CA ALA A 617 35.82 21.77 -43.84
C ALA A 617 35.89 23.18 -44.44
N ASP A 618 36.06 24.17 -43.55
CA ASP A 618 37.09 25.19 -43.77
C ASP A 618 37.49 25.91 -42.46
N LYS A 619 38.82 25.94 -42.24
CA LYS A 619 39.67 26.95 -41.55
C LYS A 619 39.36 27.31 -40.08
N ILE A 620 40.24 27.06 -39.09
CA ILE A 620 41.66 27.43 -38.88
C ILE A 620 41.89 28.96 -38.79
N LYS A 621 42.60 29.35 -37.70
CA LYS A 621 43.34 30.62 -37.42
C LYS A 621 42.46 31.79 -36.94
N ASP A 622 42.75 32.54 -35.88
CA ASP A 622 43.94 32.87 -35.06
C ASP A 622 43.44 33.12 -33.60
N ASP A 623 44.14 32.96 -32.48
CA ASP A 623 45.51 33.36 -32.14
C ASP A 623 46.11 32.48 -31.01
N ILE A 624 47.42 32.27 -31.14
CA ILE A 624 48.36 31.60 -30.24
C ILE A 624 49.13 32.67 -29.45
N HIS A 625 49.48 32.37 -28.20
CA HIS A 625 50.71 32.75 -27.43
C HIS A 625 50.33 33.03 -25.96
N LEU A 626 51.01 32.58 -24.90
CA LEU A 626 52.34 32.02 -24.62
C LEU A 626 52.18 30.99 -23.47
N ILE A 627 52.59 29.73 -23.62
CA ILE A 627 53.92 29.15 -23.31
C ILE A 627 54.13 28.75 -21.82
N ASN A 628 54.14 27.42 -21.65
CA ASN A 628 55.06 26.55 -20.90
C ASN A 628 55.55 26.95 -19.48
N ASN A 629 55.40 26.02 -18.52
CA ASN A 629 56.51 25.12 -18.17
C ASN A 629 56.17 24.08 -17.06
N SER A 630 56.83 22.92 -17.21
CA SER A 630 57.32 21.97 -16.19
C SER A 630 56.29 21.17 -15.39
N LEU A 631 56.08 19.88 -15.69
CA LEU A 631 56.84 18.70 -15.22
C LEU A 631 56.79 18.45 -13.70
N LYS A 632 56.20 17.29 -13.38
CA LYS A 632 56.55 16.29 -12.35
C LYS A 632 56.98 16.79 -10.96
N ASP A 633 56.30 16.31 -9.92
CA ASP A 633 56.88 15.26 -9.06
C ASP A 633 55.85 14.73 -8.04
N ASP A 634 55.95 13.43 -7.81
CA ASP A 634 55.42 12.71 -6.65
C ASP A 634 56.02 13.25 -5.36
N LEU A 635 55.26 13.26 -4.26
CA LEU A 635 55.62 12.58 -3.01
C LEU A 635 54.61 12.85 -1.89
N SER A 636 54.42 11.78 -1.14
CA SER A 636 53.79 11.66 0.17
C SER A 636 54.32 12.65 1.22
N ILE A 637 53.52 12.92 2.27
CA ILE A 637 53.87 12.79 3.71
C ILE A 637 52.91 13.60 4.62
N ASN A 638 52.25 12.83 5.50
CA ASN A 638 51.94 13.02 6.93
C ASN A 638 51.28 14.26 7.57
N PHE A 639 50.37 13.89 8.46
CA PHE A 639 49.80 14.55 9.63
C PHE A 639 50.80 15.19 10.63
N ARG A 640 50.46 16.39 11.11
CA ARG A 640 50.62 16.97 12.48
C ARG A 640 49.97 18.37 12.41
N GLY A 641 49.04 18.82 13.25
CA GLY A 641 48.95 18.78 14.70
C GLY A 641 49.19 20.21 15.24
N ARG A 642 48.22 20.83 15.92
CA ARG A 642 48.49 21.98 16.82
C ARG A 642 47.43 22.17 17.92
N VAL A 643 47.99 22.54 19.07
CA VAL A 643 47.45 22.67 20.42
C VAL A 643 47.28 24.16 20.77
N SER A 644 46.33 24.50 21.66
CA SER A 644 46.34 25.57 22.69
C SER A 644 44.89 25.87 23.11
N SER A 645 44.49 26.31 24.30
CA SER A 645 45.06 26.46 25.66
C SER A 645 43.88 26.91 26.57
N MET A 646 43.87 26.51 27.85
CA MET A 646 42.91 26.93 28.91
C MET A 646 43.12 28.39 29.38
N PRO A 647 42.21 29.01 30.17
CA PRO A 647 42.27 28.94 31.64
C PRO A 647 40.90 28.77 32.38
N LYS A 648 41.04 28.44 33.67
CA LYS A 648 40.07 28.03 34.70
C LYS A 648 39.27 29.20 35.32
N HIS A 649 38.13 28.89 35.97
CA HIS A 649 37.77 29.48 37.28
C HIS A 649 36.91 28.52 38.14
N GLN A 650 37.18 28.53 39.45
CA GLN A 650 36.60 27.74 40.54
C GLN A 650 35.34 28.38 41.15
N LEU A 651 34.52 27.56 41.84
CA LEU A 651 33.95 27.68 43.22
C LEU A 651 32.79 26.64 43.34
N SER A 652 32.87 25.54 44.12
CA SER A 652 32.57 25.39 45.58
C SER A 652 31.12 25.81 45.94
N SER A 653 30.23 25.06 46.62
CA SER A 653 30.35 24.00 47.63
C SER A 653 29.01 23.27 47.86
N SER A 654 29.09 22.03 48.40
CA SER A 654 28.21 21.37 49.42
C SER A 654 26.68 21.36 49.23
N THR A 655 26.01 20.21 49.23
CA THR A 655 25.71 19.43 50.46
C THR A 655 25.72 17.91 50.24
N VAL A 656 26.20 17.20 51.26
CA VAL A 656 26.50 15.77 51.37
C VAL A 656 25.30 15.01 51.99
N LEU A 657 25.34 13.67 51.82
CA LEU A 657 24.67 12.58 52.54
C LEU A 657 23.49 11.98 51.76
N MET A 658 23.38 10.67 51.52
CA MET A 658 24.10 9.51 52.06
C MET A 658 23.83 8.32 51.11
N ASP A 659 24.86 7.52 50.86
CA ASP A 659 24.70 6.19 50.26
C ASP A 659 23.91 5.28 51.21
N LEU A 660 22.92 4.58 50.66
CA LEU A 660 22.45 3.29 51.16
C LEU A 660 22.28 2.37 49.94
N GLU A 661 23.28 1.53 49.72
CA GLU A 661 23.05 0.21 49.14
C GLU A 661 22.21 -0.59 50.16
N ASP A 662 21.03 -1.10 49.76
CA ASP A 662 20.78 -2.53 49.89
C ASP A 662 19.53 -3.03 49.16
N ASN A 663 19.69 -4.25 48.68
CA ASN A 663 18.74 -5.23 48.17
C ASN A 663 17.25 -5.08 48.57
N SER A 664 16.39 -4.90 47.56
CA SER A 664 15.10 -5.61 47.52
C SER A 664 14.71 -5.96 46.09
N ASP A 665 14.88 -7.24 45.77
CA ASP A 665 14.38 -7.88 44.56
C ASP A 665 12.85 -8.04 44.72
N SER A 666 12.09 -6.95 44.55
CA SER A 666 10.63 -6.99 44.75
C SER A 666 9.89 -6.88 43.42
N LYS A 667 8.99 -7.84 43.18
CA LYS A 667 7.94 -7.74 42.14
C LYS A 667 7.18 -6.41 42.21
N ASP A 668 7.17 -5.78 43.37
CA ASP A 668 6.58 -4.47 43.61
C ASP A 668 7.32 -3.36 42.88
N ALA A 669 8.66 -3.38 42.78
CA ALA A 669 9.41 -2.35 42.06
C ALA A 669 9.08 -2.31 40.55
N TYR A 670 8.91 -3.49 39.94
CA TYR A 670 8.54 -3.64 38.54
C TYR A 670 7.08 -3.28 38.27
N LEU A 671 6.17 -3.70 39.16
CA LEU A 671 4.77 -3.30 39.10
C LEU A 671 4.63 -1.79 39.28
N GLN A 672 5.43 -1.19 40.18
CA GLN A 672 5.44 0.26 40.39
C GLN A 672 6.00 1.00 39.19
N LYS A 673 6.96 0.44 38.46
CA LYS A 673 7.40 0.99 37.16
C LYS A 673 6.30 0.87 36.10
N CYS A 674 5.57 -0.23 36.02
CA CYS A 674 4.43 -0.33 35.10
C CYS A 674 3.28 0.61 35.45
N ILE A 675 2.99 0.80 36.75
CA ILE A 675 2.02 1.76 37.26
C ILE A 675 2.49 3.18 36.95
N SER A 676 3.77 3.48 37.21
CA SER A 676 4.36 4.79 36.96
C SER A 676 4.38 5.11 35.47
N PHE A 677 4.74 4.14 34.61
CA PHE A 677 4.65 4.29 33.16
C PHE A 677 3.20 4.61 32.78
N ALA A 678 2.26 3.74 33.16
CA ALA A 678 0.84 3.88 32.84
C ALA A 678 0.26 5.24 33.30
N MET A 679 0.67 5.73 34.47
CA MET A 679 0.29 7.05 34.97
C MET A 679 0.91 8.18 34.15
N ILE A 680 2.23 8.13 33.87
CA ILE A 680 2.96 9.16 33.13
C ILE A 680 2.48 9.26 31.69
N THR A 681 2.12 8.13 31.08
CA THR A 681 1.74 8.04 29.67
C THR A 681 0.22 8.08 29.44
N HIS A 682 -0.57 8.06 30.52
CA HIS A 682 -2.02 7.88 30.49
C HIS A 682 -2.46 6.61 29.72
N THR A 683 -1.74 5.50 29.88
CA THR A 683 -2.06 4.21 29.24
C THR A 683 -2.30 3.10 30.24
N ASN A 684 -2.65 1.90 29.76
CA ASN A 684 -2.76 0.74 30.63
C ASN A 684 -1.38 0.13 30.97
N ARG A 685 -1.35 -0.65 32.04
CA ARG A 685 -0.14 -1.29 32.59
C ARG A 685 0.48 -2.33 31.63
N ALA A 686 -0.31 -2.94 30.76
CA ALA A 686 0.17 -3.95 29.82
C ALA A 686 1.04 -3.34 28.72
N LEU A 687 0.66 -2.16 28.22
CA LEU A 687 1.49 -1.42 27.27
C LEU A 687 2.78 -0.92 27.93
N GLY A 688 2.68 -0.45 29.18
CA GLY A 688 3.86 -0.12 29.98
C GLY A 688 4.79 -1.32 30.14
N MET A 689 4.24 -2.49 30.41
CA MET A 689 5.00 -3.74 30.53
C MET A 689 5.73 -4.10 29.22
N MET A 690 5.05 -4.05 28.08
CA MET A 690 5.66 -4.27 26.76
C MET A 690 6.87 -3.35 26.54
N TYR A 691 6.66 -2.04 26.69
CA TYR A 691 7.74 -1.07 26.48
C TYR A 691 8.83 -1.19 27.55
N LEU A 692 8.50 -1.51 28.79
CA LEU A 692 9.50 -1.71 29.84
C LEU A 692 10.35 -2.95 29.55
N GLN A 693 9.76 -4.08 29.17
CA GLN A 693 10.50 -5.31 28.86
C GLN A 693 11.40 -5.17 27.63
N GLU A 694 10.92 -4.49 26.59
CA GLU A 694 11.71 -4.17 25.40
C GLU A 694 12.85 -3.17 25.67
N ASN A 695 12.84 -2.50 26.82
CA ASN A 695 13.80 -1.47 27.20
C ASN A 695 14.42 -1.74 28.57
N ASN A 696 14.64 -3.02 28.91
CA ASN A 696 15.35 -3.47 30.12
C ASN A 696 14.80 -2.90 31.45
N TRP A 697 13.50 -2.68 31.53
CA TRP A 697 12.78 -2.12 32.69
C TRP A 697 13.26 -0.74 33.14
N ASP A 698 13.84 0.01 32.20
CA ASP A 698 14.13 1.42 32.38
C ASP A 698 12.85 2.23 32.09
N LEU A 699 12.28 2.81 33.16
CA LEU A 699 11.03 3.55 33.12
C LEU A 699 11.13 4.80 32.24
N GLU A 700 12.24 5.52 32.32
CA GLU A 700 12.40 6.78 31.60
C GLU A 700 12.60 6.51 30.11
N LEU A 701 13.40 5.50 29.76
CA LEU A 701 13.60 5.09 28.38
C LEU A 701 12.32 4.52 27.75
N ALA A 702 11.58 3.71 28.51
CA ALA A 702 10.32 3.14 28.07
C ALA A 702 9.26 4.23 27.86
N VAL A 703 9.08 5.14 28.83
CA VAL A 703 8.16 6.28 28.71
C VAL A 703 8.58 7.17 27.55
N LYS A 704 9.87 7.42 27.36
CA LYS A 704 10.39 8.23 26.25
C LYS A 704 10.11 7.58 24.89
N LYS A 705 10.30 6.26 24.76
CA LYS A 705 9.96 5.50 23.55
C LYS A 705 8.45 5.49 23.29
N TYR A 706 7.66 5.35 24.33
CA TYR A 706 6.22 5.41 24.21
C TYR A 706 5.74 6.81 23.86
N LEU A 707 6.25 7.85 24.51
CA LEU A 707 5.92 9.24 24.22
C LEU A 707 6.47 9.68 22.87
N SER A 708 7.58 9.13 22.38
CA SER A 708 8.04 9.35 21.01
C SER A 708 7.17 8.62 19.99
N ASN A 709 6.68 7.42 20.31
CA ASN A 709 5.73 6.68 19.48
C ASN A 709 4.32 7.31 19.51
N GLN A 710 3.91 7.86 20.66
CA GLN A 710 2.74 8.71 20.78
C GLN A 710 2.95 10.03 20.10
N GLN A 711 4.13 10.68 20.15
CA GLN A 711 4.42 11.92 19.41
C GLN A 711 4.47 11.66 17.91
N ASN A 712 4.82 10.46 17.45
CA ASN A 712 4.60 10.05 16.07
C ASN A 712 3.10 9.81 15.75
N CYS A 713 2.26 9.53 16.76
CA CYS A 713 0.79 9.57 16.67
C CYS A 713 0.16 10.95 17.01
N SER A 714 0.90 11.88 17.62
CA SER A 714 0.43 13.15 18.21
C SER A 714 1.13 14.40 17.66
N THR A 715 2.04 14.26 16.69
CA THR A 715 2.19 15.21 15.57
C THR A 715 1.11 15.02 14.51
N ASN A 716 0.24 14.02 14.67
CA ASN A 716 -1.11 14.00 14.11
C ASN A 716 -2.20 14.46 15.11
N LYS A 717 -1.89 14.76 16.39
CA LYS A 717 -2.85 15.24 17.43
C LYS A 717 -2.18 15.97 18.62
N ARG A 718 -1.67 17.17 18.35
CA ARG A 718 -1.63 18.35 19.25
C ARG A 718 -1.72 19.53 18.28
N GLN A 719 -2.84 20.22 18.12
CA GLN A 719 -3.89 20.59 19.07
C GLN A 719 -4.95 19.51 19.32
N LEU A 720 -5.01 18.98 20.55
CA LEU A 720 -6.26 18.61 21.22
C LEU A 720 -5.98 18.06 22.62
N LYS A 721 -6.10 18.94 23.61
CA LYS A 721 -6.54 18.73 25.01
C LYS A 721 -6.48 20.11 25.65
N ARG A 722 -7.54 20.75 26.14
CA ARG A 722 -8.86 20.38 26.70
C ARG A 722 -9.88 21.44 26.21
N THR A 723 -11.19 21.23 26.14
CA THR A 723 -12.08 20.90 27.26
C THR A 723 -13.41 20.34 26.71
N TYR A 724 -13.91 19.27 27.32
CA TYR A 724 -15.32 18.88 27.22
C TYR A 724 -16.15 19.90 28.00
N LEU A 725 -16.92 20.72 27.30
CA LEU A 725 -18.19 21.27 27.76
C LEU A 725 -19.14 21.08 26.60
N GLN A 726 -20.17 20.28 26.83
CA GLN A 726 -21.17 19.89 25.86
C GLN A 726 -22.12 21.07 25.65
N SER A 727 -22.09 21.70 24.47
CA SER A 727 -23.18 22.53 23.98
C SER A 727 -23.30 22.35 22.47
N ASN A 728 -24.49 21.95 22.04
CA ASN A 728 -24.93 21.85 20.65
C ASN A 728 -24.51 23.09 19.85
N GLU A 729 -23.69 22.88 18.81
CA GLU A 729 -23.75 23.59 17.53
C GLU A 729 -22.75 22.93 16.56
N GLN A 730 -23.22 22.59 15.35
CA GLN A 730 -22.45 21.97 14.30
C GLN A 730 -21.40 22.94 13.74
N PRO A 731 -20.13 22.54 13.49
CA PRO A 731 -19.20 23.36 12.73
C PRO A 731 -19.07 22.90 11.28
N ILE A 732 -19.21 23.89 10.42
CA ILE A 732 -18.94 23.95 8.98
C ILE A 732 -17.49 23.55 8.69
N VAL A 733 -17.32 22.70 7.68
CA VAL A 733 -16.03 22.30 7.09
C VAL A 733 -15.53 23.43 6.19
N ILE A 734 -14.32 23.95 6.43
CA ILE A 734 -13.61 24.80 5.48
C ILE A 734 -12.54 23.94 4.79
N ASP A 735 -12.70 23.80 3.48
CA ASP A 735 -11.85 23.12 2.52
C ASP A 735 -10.76 24.10 2.02
N LEU A 736 -9.49 23.69 2.01
CA LEU A 736 -8.34 24.51 1.61
C LEU A 736 -8.05 24.36 0.11
N THR A 737 -9.04 24.64 -0.72
CA THR A 737 -8.84 24.92 -2.14
C THR A 737 -9.58 26.20 -2.52
N THR A 738 -9.03 27.37 -2.19
CA THR A 738 -9.34 28.64 -2.88
C THR A 738 -8.35 29.71 -2.44
N SER A 739 -7.77 30.40 -3.41
CA SER A 739 -7.07 31.67 -3.27
C SER A 739 -8.08 32.84 -3.19
N ASP A 740 -7.65 33.89 -2.52
CA ASP A 740 -8.12 35.30 -2.52
C ASP A 740 -9.23 35.76 -1.54
N ASP A 741 -8.73 36.51 -0.55
CA ASP A 741 -9.09 37.90 -0.17
C ASP A 741 -10.11 38.29 0.94
N LEU A 742 -9.54 39.13 1.83
CA LEU A 742 -10.05 40.34 2.51
C LEU A 742 -10.55 40.32 3.99
N CYS A 743 -10.04 41.34 4.69
CA CYS A 743 -10.10 41.70 6.11
C CYS A 743 -11.51 41.97 6.69
N ASN A 744 -11.71 41.71 8.00
CA ASN A 744 -11.81 42.78 9.02
C ASN A 744 -12.03 42.27 10.47
N ASN A 745 -11.47 43.04 11.41
CA ASN A 745 -11.58 42.92 12.87
C ASN A 745 -13.00 43.23 13.39
N ASN A 746 -13.42 42.59 14.49
CA ASN A 746 -13.78 43.28 15.76
C ASN A 746 -14.18 42.32 16.89
N LEU A 747 -13.71 42.67 18.10
CA LEU A 747 -13.92 42.02 19.40
C LEU A 747 -15.36 42.14 19.92
N THR A 748 -15.79 41.24 20.81
CA THR A 748 -16.08 41.52 22.26
C THR A 748 -16.55 40.23 22.96
N GLY A 749 -16.16 40.05 24.24
CA GLY A 749 -16.21 38.76 24.92
C GLY A 749 -17.31 38.56 25.97
N GLN A 750 -17.30 37.38 26.59
CA GLN A 750 -18.04 37.10 27.82
C GLN A 750 -17.38 35.96 28.63
N LYS A 751 -17.31 36.16 29.95
CA LYS A 751 -16.73 35.26 30.97
C LYS A 751 -17.69 34.10 31.31
N VAL A 752 -17.18 32.89 31.54
CA VAL A 752 -17.90 31.80 32.23
C VAL A 752 -16.99 31.09 33.25
N SER A 753 -17.58 30.83 34.43
CA SER A 753 -17.02 30.28 35.67
C SER A 753 -16.87 28.75 35.68
N THR A 754 -15.94 28.25 36.50
CA THR A 754 -15.50 26.86 36.70
C THR A 754 -16.36 26.01 37.67
N ALA A 755 -16.55 24.72 37.37
CA ALA A 755 -16.98 23.67 38.32
C ALA A 755 -16.16 22.35 38.15
N ALA A 756 -16.04 21.58 39.23
CA ALA A 756 -14.98 20.62 39.58
C ALA A 756 -15.06 19.19 38.97
N THR A 757 -13.96 18.43 39.06
CA THR A 757 -13.68 17.10 38.45
C THR A 757 -13.68 15.97 39.49
N GLU A 758 -14.37 14.84 39.25
CA GLU A 758 -14.23 13.56 39.99
C GLU A 758 -13.28 12.56 39.27
N SER A 759 -12.66 11.65 40.04
CA SER A 759 -11.56 10.74 39.64
C SER A 759 -12.00 9.40 39.03
N ILE A 760 -11.16 8.85 38.14
CA ILE A 760 -11.42 7.68 37.24
C ILE A 760 -11.48 6.30 37.96
N GLU A 761 -11.21 6.21 39.26
CA GLU A 761 -11.06 4.93 39.98
C GLU A 761 -12.38 4.16 40.27
N ASN A 762 -13.55 4.74 39.98
CA ASN A 762 -14.86 4.17 40.36
C ASN A 762 -15.70 3.61 39.20
N LEU A 763 -15.12 3.34 38.02
CA LEU A 763 -15.89 2.85 36.85
C LEU A 763 -16.07 1.32 36.82
N PRO A 764 -17.25 0.80 36.40
CA PRO A 764 -17.55 -0.63 36.39
C PRO A 764 -16.97 -1.41 35.22
N ILE A 765 -15.80 -2.01 35.40
CA ILE A 765 -15.08 -2.70 34.32
C ILE A 765 -15.18 -4.22 34.45
N PHE A 766 -15.78 -4.86 33.44
CA PHE A 766 -15.80 -6.31 33.26
C PHE A 766 -14.65 -6.76 32.34
N ASN A 767 -13.89 -7.78 32.75
CA ASN A 767 -12.64 -8.20 32.12
C ASN A 767 -12.75 -9.63 31.62
N VAL A 768 -12.58 -9.85 30.33
CA VAL A 768 -12.68 -11.16 29.68
C VAL A 768 -11.36 -11.49 28.99
N LEU A 769 -10.77 -12.64 29.31
CA LEU A 769 -9.59 -13.18 28.63
C LEU A 769 -10.02 -14.33 27.71
N SER A 770 -9.50 -14.39 26.48
CA SER A 770 -9.54 -15.60 25.64
C SER A 770 -8.12 -16.00 25.25
N TRP A 771 -7.79 -17.29 25.30
CA TRP A 771 -6.44 -17.75 25.00
C TRP A 771 -6.40 -19.21 24.53
N ASN A 772 -5.95 -19.43 23.29
CA ASN A 772 -5.48 -20.75 22.86
C ASN A 772 -4.15 -21.06 23.57
N ILE A 773 -4.16 -22.04 24.47
CA ILE A 773 -2.99 -22.37 25.30
C ILE A 773 -2.08 -23.43 24.69
N ASN A 774 -2.46 -23.98 23.54
CA ASN A 774 -1.74 -25.02 22.80
C ASN A 774 -1.37 -26.23 23.68
N GLY A 775 -2.36 -26.80 24.39
CA GLY A 775 -2.15 -27.96 25.25
C GLY A 775 -1.69 -29.21 24.50
N LEU A 776 -1.85 -29.24 23.18
CA LEU A 776 -1.38 -30.31 22.29
C LEU A 776 0.16 -30.36 22.22
N GLU A 777 0.86 -29.24 22.39
CA GLU A 777 2.32 -29.21 22.47
C GLU A 777 2.82 -29.70 23.84
N SER A 778 3.36 -30.92 23.85
CA SER A 778 3.90 -31.57 25.05
C SER A 778 5.17 -30.90 25.61
N ALA A 779 5.93 -30.17 24.79
CA ALA A 779 7.18 -29.55 25.23
C ALA A 779 6.94 -28.48 26.32
N ASN A 780 7.56 -28.70 27.49
CA ASN A 780 7.48 -27.82 28.66
C ASN A 780 6.04 -27.53 29.15
N LEU A 781 5.09 -28.43 28.88
CA LEU A 781 3.66 -28.21 29.14
C LEU A 781 3.36 -27.75 30.57
N ASN A 782 3.91 -28.41 31.60
CA ASN A 782 3.67 -28.04 33.01
C ASN A 782 4.17 -26.62 33.34
N LYS A 783 5.33 -26.22 32.81
CA LYS A 783 5.90 -24.88 33.04
C LYS A 783 5.11 -23.81 32.29
N ARG A 784 4.66 -24.11 31.07
CA ARG A 784 3.76 -23.25 30.28
C ARG A 784 2.41 -23.06 30.97
N MET A 785 1.78 -24.14 31.39
CA MET A 785 0.53 -24.10 32.15
C MET A 785 0.67 -23.34 33.46
N SER A 786 1.79 -23.52 34.18
CA SER A 786 2.07 -22.73 35.38
C SER A 786 2.12 -21.23 35.08
N SER A 787 2.71 -20.82 33.96
CA SER A 787 2.74 -19.42 33.53
C SER A 787 1.36 -18.88 33.15
N VAL A 788 0.52 -19.68 32.48
CA VAL A 788 -0.87 -19.33 32.16
C VAL A 788 -1.67 -19.12 33.45
N VAL A 789 -1.60 -20.08 34.38
CA VAL A 789 -2.30 -20.01 35.67
C VAL A 789 -1.82 -18.82 36.50
N GLN A 790 -0.51 -18.54 36.53
CA GLN A 790 0.03 -17.36 37.22
C GLN A 790 -0.48 -16.06 36.62
N THR A 791 -0.64 -15.98 35.29
CA THR A 791 -1.22 -14.82 34.62
C THR A 791 -2.68 -14.61 35.02
N ILE A 792 -3.47 -15.69 35.04
CA ILE A 792 -4.88 -15.66 35.45
C ILE A 792 -5.00 -15.20 36.91
N LYS A 793 -4.19 -15.75 37.83
CA LYS A 793 -4.18 -15.36 39.25
C LYS A 793 -3.74 -13.92 39.47
N LYS A 794 -2.77 -13.45 38.69
CA LYS A 794 -2.20 -12.10 38.85
C LYS A 794 -3.16 -11.00 38.40
N GLU A 795 -3.88 -11.23 37.30
CA GLU A 795 -4.76 -10.21 36.71
C GLU A 795 -6.23 -10.38 37.06
N GLU A 796 -6.58 -11.51 37.68
CA GLU A 796 -7.91 -11.79 38.22
C GLU A 796 -9.06 -11.49 37.24
N PHE A 797 -8.96 -12.00 36.01
CA PHE A 797 -9.99 -11.85 34.99
C PHE A 797 -11.35 -12.36 35.49
N HIS A 798 -12.45 -11.71 35.11
CA HIS A 798 -13.78 -12.11 35.52
C HIS A 798 -14.23 -13.37 34.78
N VAL A 799 -13.90 -13.46 33.49
CA VAL A 799 -14.11 -14.65 32.66
C VAL A 799 -12.84 -14.97 31.89
N VAL A 800 -12.49 -16.26 31.80
CA VAL A 800 -11.37 -16.77 31.00
C VAL A 800 -11.87 -17.88 30.08
N CYS A 801 -11.65 -17.75 28.79
CA CYS A 801 -12.01 -18.73 27.77
C CYS A 801 -10.73 -19.36 27.20
N LEU A 802 -10.54 -20.66 27.37
CA LEU A 802 -9.34 -21.37 26.92
C LEU A 802 -9.66 -22.33 25.77
N GLN A 803 -8.76 -22.41 24.80
CA GLN A 803 -8.81 -23.36 23.68
C GLN A 803 -7.58 -24.27 23.70
N GLU A 804 -7.69 -25.44 23.06
CA GLU A 804 -6.68 -26.52 23.08
C GLU A 804 -6.33 -27.01 24.49
N VAL A 805 -7.33 -27.12 25.36
CA VAL A 805 -7.15 -27.72 26.69
C VAL A 805 -7.21 -29.23 26.57
N ILE A 806 -6.21 -29.93 27.10
CA ILE A 806 -6.21 -31.40 27.24
C ILE A 806 -6.45 -31.80 28.70
N VAL A 807 -6.74 -33.07 28.97
CA VAL A 807 -7.06 -33.59 30.32
C VAL A 807 -5.99 -33.23 31.37
N SER A 808 -4.70 -33.29 31.01
CA SER A 808 -3.60 -32.92 31.92
C SER A 808 -3.58 -31.41 32.23
N CYS A 809 -3.90 -30.56 31.27
CA CYS A 809 -4.05 -29.12 31.47
C CYS A 809 -5.24 -28.83 32.39
N LEU A 810 -6.38 -29.49 32.15
CA LEU A 810 -7.58 -29.35 32.98
C LEU A 810 -7.30 -29.73 34.43
N LYS A 811 -6.54 -30.81 34.69
CA LYS A 811 -6.14 -31.21 36.04
C LYS A 811 -5.37 -30.08 36.75
N ILE A 812 -4.40 -29.44 36.09
CA ILE A 812 -3.65 -28.31 36.64
C ILE A 812 -4.56 -27.11 36.91
N LEU A 813 -5.49 -26.81 35.99
CA LEU A 813 -6.46 -25.73 36.16
C LEU A 813 -7.35 -25.97 37.38
N ARG A 814 -7.89 -27.18 37.55
CA ARG A 814 -8.70 -27.56 38.72
C ARG A 814 -7.91 -27.48 40.02
N GLU A 815 -6.73 -28.09 40.06
CA GLU A 815 -5.88 -28.08 41.25
C GLU A 815 -5.52 -26.66 41.71
N GLN A 816 -5.33 -25.73 40.78
CA GLN A 816 -4.82 -24.39 41.10
C GLN A 816 -5.84 -23.26 41.10
N LEU A 817 -6.98 -23.39 40.40
CA LEU A 817 -7.95 -22.31 40.20
C LEU A 817 -9.37 -22.63 40.66
N GLU A 818 -9.74 -23.89 40.90
CA GLU A 818 -11.12 -24.27 41.29
C GLU A 818 -11.60 -23.60 42.59
N SER A 819 -10.67 -23.22 43.48
CA SER A 819 -10.99 -22.46 44.70
C SER A 819 -11.48 -21.03 44.41
N THR A 820 -11.04 -20.43 43.30
CA THR A 820 -11.28 -19.00 42.96
C THR A 820 -12.12 -18.82 41.69
N TYR A 821 -12.25 -19.86 40.87
CA TYR A 821 -13.02 -19.86 39.62
C TYR A 821 -13.95 -21.07 39.59
N HIS A 822 -15.15 -20.89 39.02
CA HIS A 822 -15.95 -21.99 38.49
C HIS A 822 -15.39 -22.43 37.15
N ILE A 823 -15.10 -23.72 36.96
CA ILE A 823 -14.47 -24.25 35.75
C ILE A 823 -15.46 -25.13 35.00
N PHE A 824 -15.88 -24.66 33.81
CA PHE A 824 -16.77 -25.39 32.91
C PHE A 824 -15.95 -25.97 31.77
N SER A 825 -15.81 -27.30 31.74
CA SER A 825 -15.08 -28.01 30.71
C SER A 825 -16.02 -28.76 29.80
N ALA A 826 -15.76 -28.69 28.48
CA ALA A 826 -16.51 -29.49 27.53
C ALA A 826 -16.29 -31.02 27.73
N SER A 827 -15.15 -31.41 28.33
CA SER A 827 -14.85 -32.81 28.67
C SER A 827 -15.70 -33.41 29.77
N ASP A 828 -16.35 -32.59 30.61
CA ASP A 828 -17.13 -33.09 31.75
C ASP A 828 -18.39 -33.85 31.30
N HIS A 829 -18.82 -33.61 30.06
CA HIS A 829 -19.96 -34.26 29.44
C HIS A 829 -19.56 -35.32 28.40
N ASN A 830 -18.32 -35.28 27.91
CA ASN A 830 -17.80 -36.26 26.94
C ASN A 830 -16.28 -36.45 27.10
N SER A 831 -15.88 -37.58 27.68
CA SER A 831 -14.47 -37.92 27.94
C SER A 831 -13.70 -38.39 26.69
N SER A 832 -14.35 -38.49 25.52
CA SER A 832 -13.73 -38.99 24.28
C SER A 832 -12.95 -37.93 23.47
N TRP A 833 -12.96 -36.66 23.89
CA TRP A 833 -12.27 -35.59 23.18
C TRP A 833 -10.81 -35.44 23.60
N ASP A 834 -9.90 -35.51 22.63
CA ASP A 834 -8.44 -35.38 22.85
C ASP A 834 -8.04 -33.99 23.35
N TYR A 835 -8.77 -32.95 22.90
CA TYR A 835 -8.66 -31.57 23.37
C TYR A 835 -10.01 -30.86 23.26
N PHE A 836 -10.22 -29.82 24.06
CA PHE A 836 -11.51 -29.15 24.20
C PHE A 836 -11.36 -27.69 24.64
N VAL A 837 -12.48 -26.96 24.69
CA VAL A 837 -12.55 -25.59 25.22
C VAL A 837 -13.03 -25.56 26.67
N VAL A 838 -12.63 -24.54 27.42
CA VAL A 838 -12.99 -24.34 28.83
C VAL A 838 -13.41 -22.89 29.07
N ILE A 839 -14.45 -22.66 29.87
CA ILE A 839 -14.79 -21.34 30.43
C ILE A 839 -14.52 -21.37 31.93
N LEU A 840 -13.74 -20.42 32.42
CA LEU A 840 -13.55 -20.17 33.84
C LEU A 840 -14.25 -18.86 34.21
N VAL A 841 -15.04 -18.87 35.28
CA VAL A 841 -15.74 -17.68 35.78
C VAL A 841 -15.30 -17.41 37.21
N LYS A 842 -14.81 -16.20 37.50
CA LYS A 842 -14.33 -15.85 38.83
C LYS A 842 -15.48 -15.92 39.82
N LYS A 843 -15.25 -16.55 40.97
CA LYS A 843 -16.19 -16.54 42.10
C LYS A 843 -16.19 -15.12 42.66
N HIS A 844 -17.23 -14.35 42.33
CA HIS A 844 -17.35 -12.95 42.68
C HIS A 844 -18.79 -12.64 43.14
N PRO A 845 -19.01 -11.81 44.17
CA PRO A 845 -20.35 -11.51 44.66
C PRO A 845 -21.28 -10.92 43.58
N ASP A 846 -20.72 -10.16 42.64
CA ASP A 846 -21.48 -9.51 41.56
C ASP A 846 -21.68 -10.36 40.30
N ILE A 847 -21.14 -11.58 40.28
CA ILE A 847 -21.22 -12.50 39.14
C ILE A 847 -21.90 -13.77 39.62
N VAL A 848 -23.17 -13.95 39.26
CA VAL A 848 -23.93 -15.16 39.52
C VAL A 848 -23.87 -16.03 38.27
N VAL A 849 -23.39 -17.27 38.40
CA VAL A 849 -23.33 -18.23 37.30
C VAL A 849 -24.55 -19.12 37.35
N ASP A 850 -25.28 -19.23 36.24
CA ASP A 850 -26.37 -20.17 36.09
C ASP A 850 -25.84 -21.50 35.54
N THR A 851 -25.56 -22.45 36.42
CA THR A 851 -24.98 -23.76 36.05
C THR A 851 -25.90 -24.60 35.18
N ASP A 852 -27.21 -24.37 35.22
CA ASP A 852 -28.18 -25.15 34.45
C ASP A 852 -28.22 -24.72 32.97
N THR A 853 -27.62 -23.58 32.65
CA THR A 853 -27.53 -23.04 31.28
C THR A 853 -26.29 -23.47 30.51
N VAL A 854 -25.39 -24.23 31.15
CA VAL A 854 -24.16 -24.71 30.49
C VAL A 854 -24.54 -25.58 29.31
N SER A 855 -24.13 -25.15 28.11
CA SER A 855 -24.47 -25.85 26.87
C SER A 855 -23.21 -26.11 26.05
N ILE A 856 -23.08 -27.36 25.60
CA ILE A 856 -22.01 -27.81 24.71
C ILE A 856 -22.67 -28.31 23.42
N GLN A 857 -22.40 -27.62 22.33
CA GLN A 857 -22.94 -27.94 21.01
C GLN A 857 -21.82 -28.37 20.07
N PRO A 858 -21.70 -29.67 19.74
CA PRO A 858 -20.77 -30.13 18.72
C PRO A 858 -21.12 -29.58 17.33
N PHE A 859 -20.12 -29.24 16.53
CA PHE A 859 -20.34 -28.87 15.13
C PHE A 859 -20.42 -30.14 14.26
N PRO A 860 -21.56 -30.45 13.61
CA PRO A 860 -21.70 -31.69 12.85
C PRO A 860 -20.76 -31.82 11.65
N ASN A 861 -20.31 -30.67 11.11
CA ASN A 861 -19.42 -30.58 9.96
C ASN A 861 -17.93 -30.51 10.34
N SER A 862 -17.60 -30.59 11.63
CA SER A 862 -16.22 -30.54 12.09
C SER A 862 -15.50 -31.86 11.85
N VAL A 863 -14.27 -31.82 11.33
CA VAL A 863 -13.37 -32.98 11.25
C VAL A 863 -12.32 -32.98 12.37
N MET A 864 -12.28 -31.92 13.18
CA MET A 864 -11.32 -31.74 14.27
C MET A 864 -11.98 -31.72 15.67
N ASN A 865 -13.15 -32.34 15.85
CA ASN A 865 -13.93 -32.39 17.11
C ASN A 865 -14.29 -31.01 17.72
N ARG A 866 -14.56 -30.02 16.87
CA ARG A 866 -14.91 -28.65 17.27
C ARG A 866 -16.33 -28.55 17.81
N HIS A 867 -16.51 -27.70 18.80
CA HIS A 867 -17.76 -27.50 19.53
C HIS A 867 -17.85 -26.07 20.07
N LEU A 868 -19.07 -25.63 20.37
CA LEU A 868 -19.38 -24.37 21.03
C LEU A 868 -19.72 -24.64 22.49
N LEU A 869 -19.05 -23.97 23.42
CA LEU A 869 -19.36 -23.99 24.85
C LEU A 869 -19.96 -22.64 25.25
N SER A 870 -21.06 -22.65 26.00
CA SER A 870 -21.69 -21.43 26.51
C SER A 870 -22.22 -21.57 27.93
N VAL A 871 -22.28 -20.45 28.64
CA VAL A 871 -22.80 -20.34 30.02
C VAL A 871 -23.43 -18.96 30.24
N ASP A 872 -24.55 -18.90 30.97
CA ASP A 872 -25.17 -17.64 31.36
C ASP A 872 -24.64 -17.12 32.69
N LEU A 873 -24.43 -15.81 32.71
CA LEU A 873 -24.01 -15.02 33.86
C LEU A 873 -25.05 -13.95 34.12
N SER A 874 -25.48 -13.81 35.36
CA SER A 874 -26.16 -12.60 35.82
C SER A 874 -25.14 -11.68 36.51
N LEU A 875 -25.05 -10.45 36.02
CA LEU A 875 -24.21 -9.40 36.58
C LEU A 875 -25.08 -8.46 37.41
N SER A 876 -24.88 -8.44 38.74
CA SER A 876 -25.69 -7.68 39.70
C SER A 876 -24.87 -6.63 40.50
N GLN A 877 -25.56 -5.80 41.29
CA GLN A 877 -25.11 -4.49 41.80
C GLN A 877 -24.00 -4.50 42.88
N SER A 878 -22.77 -4.14 42.52
CA SER A 878 -21.84 -3.40 43.40
C SER A 878 -21.04 -2.30 42.69
N PHE A 879 -21.45 -1.91 41.49
CA PHE A 879 -20.97 -0.68 40.87
C PHE A 879 -22.05 0.39 41.00
N ARG A 880 -22.02 1.15 42.10
CA ARG A 880 -23.03 2.16 42.50
C ARG A 880 -23.33 3.08 41.30
N GLN A 881 -24.56 3.23 40.80
CA GLN A 881 -25.71 3.81 41.50
C GLN A 881 -27.07 3.48 40.80
N SER A 882 -27.31 2.22 40.36
CA SER A 882 -28.63 1.88 39.76
C SER A 882 -29.04 0.40 39.79
N ASN A 883 -30.36 0.13 39.86
CA ASN A 883 -31.01 -1.19 39.97
C ASN A 883 -31.12 -1.98 38.64
N VAL A 884 -30.05 -2.07 37.86
CA VAL A 884 -30.08 -2.76 36.55
C VAL A 884 -29.21 -4.02 36.58
N GLU A 885 -29.85 -5.18 36.45
CA GLU A 885 -29.20 -6.50 36.28
C GLU A 885 -28.94 -6.78 34.79
N LEU A 886 -27.72 -7.18 34.42
CA LEU A 886 -27.37 -7.54 33.05
C LEU A 886 -27.17 -9.05 32.92
N ASN A 887 -27.99 -9.70 32.09
CA ASN A 887 -27.84 -11.12 31.76
C ASN A 887 -26.90 -11.27 30.56
N LEU A 888 -25.75 -11.89 30.78
CA LEU A 888 -24.68 -12.05 29.82
C LEU A 888 -24.47 -13.53 29.49
N ARG A 889 -24.61 -13.92 28.22
CA ARG A 889 -24.17 -15.25 27.76
C ARG A 889 -22.74 -15.19 27.24
N MET A 890 -21.86 -15.98 27.84
CA MET A 890 -20.49 -16.17 27.37
C MET A 890 -20.43 -17.36 26.41
N PHE A 891 -19.77 -17.17 25.28
CA PHE A 891 -19.51 -18.21 24.29
C PHE A 891 -18.00 -18.35 24.06
N THR A 892 -17.51 -19.59 24.02
CA THR A 892 -16.17 -19.92 23.55
C THR A 892 -16.20 -21.08 22.56
N THR A 893 -15.33 -21.00 21.57
CA THR A 893 -15.15 -22.09 20.60
C THR A 893 -13.75 -22.03 20.00
N HIS A 894 -13.33 -23.14 19.41
CA HIS A 894 -12.16 -23.23 18.57
C HIS A 894 -12.63 -23.65 17.17
N LEU A 895 -12.78 -22.71 16.24
CA LEU A 895 -13.30 -23.01 14.89
C LEU A 895 -12.27 -23.74 14.03
N GLU A 896 -12.74 -24.48 13.01
CA GLU A 896 -11.92 -25.34 12.16
C GLU A 896 -10.60 -24.67 11.73
N SER A 897 -9.48 -25.34 11.99
CA SER A 897 -8.14 -24.81 11.71
C SER A 897 -7.74 -24.98 10.25
N CYS A 898 -6.60 -24.40 9.86
CA CYS A 898 -6.03 -24.45 8.51
C CYS A 898 -6.86 -23.71 7.43
N ALA A 899 -6.26 -23.46 6.25
CA ALA A 899 -6.88 -22.59 5.24
C ALA A 899 -7.92 -23.34 4.40
N GLU A 900 -7.65 -24.60 4.11
CA GLU A 900 -8.45 -25.54 3.33
C GLU A 900 -9.86 -25.77 3.89
N TYR A 901 -10.05 -25.61 5.21
CA TYR A 901 -11.34 -25.76 5.88
C TYR A 901 -12.15 -24.44 5.99
N SER A 902 -11.88 -23.46 5.12
CA SER A 902 -12.54 -22.15 5.09
C SER A 902 -14.07 -22.24 5.06
N ALA A 903 -14.64 -23.13 4.23
CA ALA A 903 -16.08 -23.30 4.12
C ALA A 903 -16.72 -23.83 5.42
N VAL A 904 -16.07 -24.83 6.05
CA VAL A 904 -16.51 -25.42 7.32
C VAL A 904 -16.46 -24.38 8.43
N ARG A 905 -15.33 -23.67 8.57
CA ARG A 905 -15.14 -22.58 9.55
C ARG A 905 -16.15 -21.46 9.37
N SER A 906 -16.43 -21.05 8.14
CA SER A 906 -17.41 -19.99 7.86
C SER A 906 -18.84 -20.40 8.22
N ALA A 907 -19.21 -21.66 7.96
CA ALA A 907 -20.50 -22.22 8.37
C ALA A 907 -20.63 -22.30 9.90
N GLN A 908 -19.57 -22.73 10.59
CA GLN A 908 -19.52 -22.74 12.05
C GLN A 908 -19.66 -21.32 12.62
N LEU A 909 -18.91 -20.35 12.09
CA LEU A 909 -19.01 -18.95 12.52
C LEU A 909 -20.42 -18.38 12.38
N LYS A 910 -21.06 -18.62 11.23
CA LYS A 910 -22.45 -18.20 11.00
C LYS A 910 -23.39 -18.81 12.02
N SER A 911 -23.29 -20.12 12.27
CA SER A 911 -24.08 -20.82 13.30
C SER A 911 -23.89 -20.23 14.70
N VAL A 912 -22.67 -19.81 15.05
CA VAL A 912 -22.40 -19.15 16.33
C VAL A 912 -23.03 -17.76 16.39
N TRP A 913 -22.90 -16.94 15.34
CA TRP A 913 -23.55 -15.62 15.29
C TRP A 913 -25.08 -15.69 15.35
N ASP A 914 -25.68 -16.68 14.68
CA ASP A 914 -27.12 -16.92 14.74
C ASP A 914 -27.54 -17.27 16.18
N THR A 915 -26.75 -18.10 16.88
CA THR A 915 -26.99 -18.47 18.28
C THR A 915 -26.84 -17.28 19.24
N MET A 916 -25.80 -16.46 19.04
CA MET A 916 -25.59 -15.22 19.80
C MET A 916 -26.78 -14.26 19.64
N SER A 917 -27.23 -14.06 18.40
CA SER A 917 -28.32 -13.17 18.05
C SER A 917 -29.65 -13.68 18.59
N TYR A 918 -29.89 -15.00 18.48
CA TYR A 918 -31.07 -15.64 19.03
C TYR A 918 -31.18 -15.44 20.55
N TYR A 919 -30.10 -15.58 21.31
CA TYR A 919 -30.11 -15.37 22.76
C TYR A 919 -30.53 -13.94 23.16
N VAL A 920 -29.92 -12.93 22.53
CA VAL A 920 -30.18 -11.51 22.81
C VAL A 920 -31.61 -11.13 22.39
N ASN A 921 -32.05 -11.58 21.21
CA ASN A 921 -33.37 -11.27 20.66
C ASN A 921 -34.51 -12.02 21.38
N SER A 922 -34.27 -13.25 21.86
CA SER A 922 -35.26 -14.02 22.64
C SER A 922 -35.65 -13.33 23.96
N GLY A 923 -34.83 -12.40 24.46
CA GLY A 923 -35.15 -11.59 25.64
C GLY A 923 -36.06 -10.38 25.35
N GLN A 924 -36.23 -9.96 24.10
CA GLN A 924 -37.03 -8.78 23.75
C GLN A 924 -38.55 -9.08 23.70
N PHE A 925 -38.94 -10.35 23.53
CA PHE A 925 -40.34 -10.76 23.36
C PHE A 925 -41.06 -11.13 24.66
N ARG A 926 -40.35 -11.32 25.78
CA ARG A 926 -40.96 -11.67 27.07
C ARG A 926 -40.73 -10.54 28.08
N ALA A 927 -41.81 -9.82 28.35
CA ALA A 927 -41.97 -8.80 29.41
C ALA A 927 -41.07 -7.56 29.31
N GLY A 928 -41.54 -6.51 28.60
CA GLY A 928 -41.40 -5.07 28.91
C GLY A 928 -40.02 -4.46 29.26
N SER A 929 -38.94 -5.23 29.29
CA SER A 929 -37.62 -4.87 29.75
C SER A 929 -36.69 -4.76 28.55
N GLN A 930 -36.78 -3.63 27.87
CA GLN A 930 -35.89 -3.28 26.76
C GLN A 930 -34.41 -3.34 27.22
N GLY A 931 -33.68 -4.35 26.76
CA GLY A 931 -32.21 -4.31 26.67
C GLY A 931 -31.37 -4.93 27.80
N ASN A 932 -31.88 -5.87 28.60
CA ASN A 932 -31.10 -6.49 29.71
C ASN A 932 -30.31 -7.75 29.34
N ARG A 933 -30.24 -8.15 28.06
CA ARG A 933 -29.41 -9.28 27.61
C ARG A 933 -28.26 -8.83 26.71
N ALA A 934 -27.09 -9.43 26.92
CA ALA A 934 -25.92 -9.27 26.07
C ALA A 934 -25.25 -10.63 25.83
N SER A 935 -24.46 -10.74 24.78
CA SER A 935 -23.61 -11.90 24.52
C SER A 935 -22.20 -11.51 24.13
N ILE A 936 -21.23 -12.30 24.56
CA ILE A 936 -19.83 -12.19 24.14
C ILE A 936 -19.39 -13.54 23.59
N LEU A 937 -18.89 -13.55 22.36
CA LEU A 937 -18.12 -14.66 21.80
C LEU A 937 -16.64 -14.31 21.87
N CYS A 938 -15.83 -15.21 22.39
CA CYS A 938 -14.38 -15.11 22.27
C CYS A 938 -13.74 -16.49 22.11
N GLY A 939 -12.71 -16.57 21.29
CA GLY A 939 -12.02 -17.83 21.05
C GLY A 939 -11.01 -17.75 19.92
N ASP A 940 -10.37 -18.88 19.66
CA ASP A 940 -9.59 -19.09 18.45
C ASP A 940 -10.53 -19.39 17.30
N LEU A 941 -10.81 -18.36 16.49
CA LEU A 941 -11.74 -18.48 15.40
C LEU A 941 -11.06 -18.91 14.10
N ASN A 942 -9.72 -19.01 14.04
CA ASN A 942 -8.95 -19.34 12.84
C ASN A 942 -9.29 -18.49 11.58
N LEU A 943 -9.90 -17.31 11.77
CA LEU A 943 -10.50 -16.52 10.69
C LEU A 943 -9.48 -15.70 9.91
N ARG A 944 -9.72 -15.62 8.60
CA ARG A 944 -9.12 -14.62 7.71
C ARG A 944 -10.14 -13.50 7.49
N ASP A 945 -9.66 -12.27 7.31
CA ASP A 945 -10.53 -11.10 7.16
C ASP A 945 -11.46 -11.20 5.94
N SER A 946 -11.03 -11.92 4.89
CA SER A 946 -11.87 -12.23 3.72
C SER A 946 -13.07 -13.12 4.05
N GLU A 947 -12.99 -14.00 5.05
CA GLU A 947 -14.07 -14.94 5.40
C GLU A 947 -15.25 -14.23 6.05
N VAL A 948 -14.97 -13.23 6.89
CA VAL A 948 -16.02 -12.34 7.42
C VAL A 948 -16.67 -11.54 6.30
N SER A 949 -15.87 -11.11 5.31
CA SER A 949 -16.38 -10.36 4.15
C SER A 949 -17.27 -11.24 3.25
N MET A 950 -16.88 -12.50 3.03
CA MET A 950 -17.68 -13.48 2.25
C MET A 950 -19.03 -13.80 2.90
N LEU A 951 -19.16 -13.67 4.24
CA LEU A 951 -20.42 -13.83 4.95
C LEU A 951 -21.33 -12.58 4.91
N GLY A 952 -20.94 -11.53 4.16
CA GLY A 952 -21.68 -10.28 4.08
C GLY A 952 -21.32 -9.27 5.19
N GLY A 953 -20.20 -9.47 5.89
CA GLY A 953 -19.78 -8.63 7.01
C GLY A 953 -20.30 -9.12 8.36
N LEU A 954 -20.21 -8.26 9.38
CA LEU A 954 -20.74 -8.57 10.71
C LEU A 954 -22.27 -8.44 10.71
N PRO A 955 -23.01 -9.39 11.29
CA PRO A 955 -24.46 -9.28 11.45
C PRO A 955 -24.85 -8.03 12.24
N TYR A 956 -26.04 -7.50 11.97
CA TYR A 956 -26.54 -6.26 12.58
C TYR A 956 -26.46 -6.31 14.11
N GLY A 957 -25.80 -5.30 14.70
CA GLY A 957 -25.61 -5.15 16.13
C GLY A 957 -24.40 -5.90 16.72
N ILE A 958 -23.83 -6.88 16.02
CA ILE A 958 -22.61 -7.57 16.47
C ILE A 958 -21.40 -6.67 16.19
N GLN A 959 -20.60 -6.45 17.21
CA GLN A 959 -19.40 -5.62 17.15
C GLN A 959 -18.14 -6.47 17.38
N ASP A 960 -17.08 -6.21 16.60
CA ASP A 960 -15.74 -6.76 16.86
C ASP A 960 -15.03 -5.86 17.86
N VAL A 961 -14.70 -6.40 19.02
CA VAL A 961 -14.14 -5.64 20.15
C VAL A 961 -12.82 -4.97 19.79
N TRP A 962 -11.97 -5.58 18.95
CA TRP A 962 -10.75 -4.93 18.47
C TRP A 962 -11.06 -3.76 17.53
N ASN A 963 -12.09 -3.90 16.68
CA ASN A 963 -12.53 -2.83 15.81
C ASN A 963 -13.07 -1.63 16.60
N GLU A 964 -13.95 -1.88 17.57
CA GLU A 964 -14.55 -0.83 18.41
C GLU A 964 -13.53 -0.14 19.32
N CYS A 965 -12.53 -0.88 19.80
CA CYS A 965 -11.43 -0.33 20.60
C CYS A 965 -10.32 0.33 19.75
N GLY A 966 -10.67 0.82 18.55
CA GLY A 966 -9.81 1.69 17.74
C GLY A 966 -8.87 1.01 16.75
N ARG A 967 -9.08 -0.27 16.40
CA ARG A 967 -8.32 -1.00 15.37
C ARG A 967 -6.79 -0.89 15.52
N ARG A 968 -6.31 -0.95 16.75
CA ARG A 968 -4.89 -0.77 17.09
C ARG A 968 -4.02 -1.83 16.41
N VAL A 969 -3.11 -1.37 15.54
CA VAL A 969 -2.29 -2.23 14.67
C VAL A 969 -1.30 -3.05 15.50
N GLU A 970 -0.77 -2.48 16.57
CA GLU A 970 0.22 -3.09 17.47
C GLU A 970 -0.28 -4.34 18.20
N ILE A 971 -1.60 -4.51 18.32
CA ILE A 971 -2.25 -5.66 18.98
C ILE A 971 -3.20 -6.40 18.04
N ARG A 972 -3.06 -6.21 16.71
CA ARG A 972 -3.93 -6.85 15.72
C ARG A 972 -3.68 -8.36 15.64
N ASN A 973 -2.42 -8.77 15.60
CA ASN A 973 -2.06 -10.17 15.34
C ASN A 973 -1.99 -10.94 16.66
N THR A 974 -2.71 -12.05 16.73
CA THR A 974 -2.79 -12.89 17.93
C THR A 974 -1.97 -14.17 17.77
N TRP A 975 -1.68 -14.56 16.53
CA TRP A 975 -0.74 -15.61 16.19
C TRP A 975 0.33 -15.05 15.24
N ASP A 976 1.58 -15.05 15.69
CA ASP A 976 2.69 -14.38 15.03
C ASP A 976 4.00 -15.18 15.14
N PRO A 977 4.39 -15.97 14.13
CA PRO A 977 5.66 -16.71 14.08
C PRO A 977 6.91 -15.83 14.00
N MET A 978 6.76 -14.55 13.66
CA MET A 978 7.88 -13.60 13.64
C MET A 978 8.27 -13.20 15.06
N HIS A 979 7.32 -13.05 15.97
CA HIS A 979 7.60 -12.62 17.35
C HIS A 979 7.40 -13.74 18.38
N ASN A 980 6.66 -14.80 18.05
CA ASN A 980 6.46 -15.98 18.88
C ASN A 980 7.36 -17.15 18.42
N PRO A 981 8.46 -17.47 19.13
CA PRO A 981 9.29 -18.63 18.84
C PRO A 981 8.58 -19.98 18.93
N ASN A 982 7.46 -20.12 19.66
CA ASN A 982 6.70 -21.36 19.71
C ASN A 982 6.03 -21.60 18.35
N ALA A 983 5.34 -20.58 17.81
CA ALA A 983 4.72 -20.63 16.47
C ALA A 983 5.76 -20.84 15.35
N ARG A 984 6.97 -20.29 15.52
CA ARG A 984 8.06 -20.42 14.55
C ARG A 984 8.55 -21.87 14.36
N ARG A 985 8.45 -22.72 15.39
CA ARG A 985 8.97 -24.09 15.35
C ARG A 985 8.27 -24.98 14.33
N LEU A 986 7.02 -24.67 14.00
CA LEU A 986 6.21 -25.38 13.01
C LEU A 986 6.76 -25.24 11.57
N PHE A 987 7.75 -24.35 11.33
CA PHE A 987 8.11 -23.91 9.98
C PHE A 987 9.61 -23.75 9.73
N LYS A 988 10.42 -24.70 10.22
CA LYS A 988 11.87 -24.73 9.95
C LYS A 988 12.15 -24.73 8.44
N GLY A 989 12.89 -23.73 7.95
CA GLY A 989 13.47 -23.72 6.60
C GLY A 989 12.74 -22.95 5.50
N VAL A 990 11.67 -22.19 5.82
CA VAL A 990 10.92 -21.42 4.80
C VAL A 990 10.99 -19.91 5.14
N PRO A 991 11.39 -19.03 4.20
CA PRO A 991 11.45 -17.58 4.42
C PRO A 991 10.04 -16.99 4.51
N ARG A 992 9.70 -16.27 5.59
CA ARG A 992 8.32 -15.83 5.88
C ARG A 992 8.29 -14.45 6.54
N ALA A 993 8.14 -13.41 5.73
CA ALA A 993 7.90 -12.05 6.20
C ALA A 993 6.39 -11.70 6.34
N HIS A 994 5.46 -12.63 6.05
CA HIS A 994 4.03 -12.28 5.87
C HIS A 994 3.00 -13.23 6.51
N MET A 995 3.39 -14.16 7.39
CA MET A 995 2.47 -15.14 7.98
C MET A 995 2.05 -14.78 9.41
N THR A 996 1.35 -13.66 9.59
CA THR A 996 0.77 -13.27 10.88
C THR A 996 -0.75 -13.16 10.76
N PHE A 997 -1.47 -13.67 11.75
CA PHE A 997 -2.92 -13.79 11.67
C PHE A 997 -3.61 -13.31 12.94
N ARG A 998 -4.84 -12.82 12.76
CA ARG A 998 -5.78 -12.46 13.83
C ARG A 998 -6.81 -13.59 13.96
N TYR A 999 -6.32 -14.72 14.46
CA TYR A 999 -7.13 -15.93 14.63
C TYR A 999 -8.05 -15.78 15.85
N ASP A 1000 -7.49 -15.31 16.96
CA ASP A 1000 -8.24 -15.05 18.19
C ASP A 1000 -9.01 -13.74 18.05
N ARG A 1001 -10.34 -13.80 18.23
CA ARG A 1001 -11.22 -12.63 18.13
C ARG A 1001 -12.26 -12.63 19.24
N MET A 1002 -12.82 -11.46 19.48
CA MET A 1002 -13.90 -11.26 20.44
C MET A 1002 -15.00 -10.43 19.80
N TYR A 1003 -16.22 -10.96 19.78
CA TYR A 1003 -17.41 -10.28 19.31
C TYR A 1003 -18.37 -10.04 20.47
N VAL A 1004 -19.04 -8.89 20.48
CA VAL A 1004 -20.03 -8.51 21.49
C VAL A 1004 -21.33 -8.09 20.81
N LEU A 1005 -22.45 -8.47 21.41
CA LEU A 1005 -23.79 -8.07 20.99
C LEU A 1005 -24.60 -7.66 22.22
N GLY A 1006 -25.10 -6.42 22.23
CA GLY A 1006 -25.94 -5.89 23.30
C GLY A 1006 -25.67 -4.42 23.56
N SER A 1007 -26.72 -3.59 23.59
CA SER A 1007 -26.61 -2.13 23.68
C SER A 1007 -26.05 -1.61 25.01
N ARG A 1008 -26.10 -2.42 26.08
CA ARG A 1008 -25.66 -2.04 27.42
C ARG A 1008 -24.22 -2.42 27.74
N LEU A 1009 -23.57 -3.25 26.92
CA LEU A 1009 -22.21 -3.71 27.17
C LEU A 1009 -21.26 -3.08 26.17
N LYS A 1010 -20.49 -2.07 26.61
CA LYS A 1010 -19.63 -1.30 25.70
C LYS A 1010 -18.16 -1.75 25.81
N PRO A 1011 -17.51 -2.17 24.71
CA PRO A 1011 -16.08 -2.42 24.72
C PRO A 1011 -15.31 -1.10 24.91
N ILE A 1012 -14.33 -1.09 25.83
CA ILE A 1012 -13.53 0.10 26.17
C ILE A 1012 -12.03 -0.11 25.97
N ASP A 1013 -11.54 -1.35 26.06
CA ASP A 1013 -10.13 -1.67 25.83
C ASP A 1013 -10.01 -3.09 25.27
N PHE A 1014 -8.92 -3.31 24.53
CA PHE A 1014 -8.51 -4.59 23.97
C PHE A 1014 -7.00 -4.74 24.18
N GLY A 1015 -6.49 -5.91 24.54
CA GLY A 1015 -5.06 -6.07 24.81
C GLY A 1015 -4.56 -7.49 24.63
N LEU A 1016 -3.23 -7.66 24.55
CA LEU A 1016 -2.59 -8.96 24.47
C LEU A 1016 -2.03 -9.41 25.83
N ARG A 1017 -1.97 -10.73 26.05
CA ARG A 1017 -1.41 -11.41 27.22
C ARG A 1017 -0.56 -12.59 26.81
N GLY A 1018 0.36 -12.99 27.70
CA GLY A 1018 1.26 -14.11 27.42
C GLY A 1018 2.38 -13.82 26.43
N ILE A 1019 2.68 -12.54 26.22
CA ILE A 1019 3.79 -12.05 25.40
C ILE A 1019 5.15 -12.15 26.11
N GLU A 1020 5.14 -12.49 27.39
CA GLU A 1020 6.34 -12.64 28.22
C GLU A 1020 6.91 -14.06 28.07
N LYS A 1021 8.24 -14.17 27.91
CA LYS A 1021 8.90 -15.47 27.98
C LYS A 1021 8.79 -16.04 29.39
N ILE A 1022 8.60 -17.35 29.47
CA ILE A 1022 8.59 -18.03 30.77
C ILE A 1022 10.00 -17.96 31.37
N LYS A 1023 10.08 -17.63 32.66
CA LYS A 1023 11.35 -17.57 33.37
C LYS A 1023 12.15 -18.87 33.16
N ASP A 1024 13.43 -18.72 32.83
CA ASP A 1024 14.38 -19.82 32.58
C ASP A 1024 14.09 -20.69 31.34
N LEU A 1025 13.19 -20.25 30.45
CA LEU A 1025 12.88 -20.93 29.19
C LEU A 1025 12.92 -19.96 27.98
N SER A 1026 13.26 -20.51 26.83
CA SER A 1026 13.26 -19.78 25.55
C SER A 1026 11.90 -19.77 24.83
N CYS A 1027 10.86 -20.32 25.47
CA CYS A 1027 9.50 -20.42 24.93
C CYS A 1027 8.52 -19.55 25.70
N LEU A 1028 7.41 -19.20 25.04
CA LEU A 1028 6.28 -18.47 25.64
C LEU A 1028 5.21 -19.46 26.15
N PRO A 1029 4.18 -18.99 26.88
CA PRO A 1029 3.13 -19.86 27.40
C PRO A 1029 2.36 -20.61 26.31
N SER A 1030 2.20 -19.99 25.14
CA SER A 1030 1.55 -20.58 23.96
C SER A 1030 2.19 -20.02 22.68
N ASP A 1031 1.90 -20.63 21.53
CA ASP A 1031 2.16 -20.05 20.22
C ASP A 1031 1.15 -18.95 19.83
N HIS A 1032 0.05 -18.84 20.57
CA HIS A 1032 -0.89 -17.72 20.55
C HIS A 1032 -0.66 -16.72 21.69
N TRP A 1033 -0.98 -15.45 21.43
CA TRP A 1033 -1.18 -14.42 22.44
C TRP A 1033 -2.62 -14.46 22.95
N GLY A 1034 -2.81 -14.40 24.26
CA GLY A 1034 -4.15 -14.25 24.84
C GLY A 1034 -4.71 -12.87 24.56
N ILE A 1035 -6.01 -12.76 24.31
CA ILE A 1035 -6.70 -11.49 24.07
C ILE A 1035 -7.56 -11.09 25.29
N LEU A 1036 -7.37 -9.88 25.79
CA LEU A 1036 -8.15 -9.28 26.87
C LEU A 1036 -9.14 -8.28 26.28
N GLY A 1037 -10.43 -8.48 26.48
CA GLY A 1037 -11.47 -7.48 26.29
C GLY A 1037 -11.88 -6.86 27.62
N ARG A 1038 -11.94 -5.52 27.68
CA ARG A 1038 -12.52 -4.80 28.81
C ARG A 1038 -13.81 -4.13 28.39
N PHE A 1039 -14.84 -4.30 29.20
CA PHE A 1039 -16.17 -3.81 28.93
C PHE A 1039 -16.61 -2.90 30.07
N LEU A 1040 -17.16 -1.74 29.71
CA LEU A 1040 -17.84 -0.88 30.65
C LEU A 1040 -19.27 -1.39 30.80
N LEU A 1041 -19.65 -1.71 32.03
CA LEU A 1041 -21.04 -1.98 32.38
C LEU A 1041 -21.79 -0.63 32.47
N PRO A 1042 -23.10 -0.60 32.20
CA PRO A 1042 -23.84 0.64 32.16
C PRO A 1042 -23.81 1.32 33.55
N VAL A 1043 -23.38 2.58 33.57
CA VAL A 1043 -23.63 3.51 34.69
C VAL A 1043 -24.81 4.36 34.22
N LEU A 1044 -25.91 4.33 34.97
CA LEU A 1044 -27.11 5.11 34.63
C LEU A 1044 -26.86 6.62 34.72
#